data_AF-A0AAU9XNR2-F1
#
_entry.id   AF-A0AAU9XNR2-F1
#
_cell.length_a   1.000
_cell.length_b   1.000
_cell.length_c   1.000
_cell.angle_alpha   90.00
_cell.angle_beta   90.00
_cell.angle_gamma   90.00
#
_symmetry.space_group_name_H-M   'P 1'
#
loop_
_entity.id
_entity.type
_entity.pdbx_description
1 polymer ?
#
loop_
_entity_poly.entity_id
_entity_poly.type
_entity_poly.pdbx_seq_one_letter_code
_entity_poly.pdbx_strand_id
1 'polypeptide(L)'
;TTKLREFLANHVKISEADMTRSKKLVKDFIENQVMWYCRKKSTLPILRLEYTGSVYERLKTEAADEVDVMVVLKTSTPWLWGDPEVMVEDSDVPGYVRLKARSDSKFRRYADPEGYINPERLRNGWFYSLVDKAVDDFRARVPRSDLDMMVRQHGPAVQVDIFKKEPYEYLLSVDLVPCFQIGSDNYYVAKSYSGRRFVSSSSLLWRQSFSLKEKQLLEYMDRDRGCRHELLRIVKTIVNRERSSLGKLESYHLKTAFMHYIKERRHYWNTRTSLGDHFVGFLGYLQNSLEQENLPHYWLDGVNILDDIDQVVIRHMAARLRRILNSEAVLKQNKETVFILKRPRSYKICISVRHYRTSKGVRSNPSNPPSYAPEIIVYCQENSTINILKLEYTGSFYEGLKTEAADEADIMVILGTPSSAGIEVIDSRVPGYVRLRARNAPMLSKYLSPEGYIDAESLRDSWFHSLVRLAVNNIKPKAPFSDVRLVVRTHGPAVQVDIFGKGSKEKLLSVDLVPSFQVEESWYVPKPFEGNRYVLNNELLWRKTFSPKEKQLLASMDSKDHGCRHELLRIVKTVVKRPVTSLPLDSYHLKTAFMHYIKKGGLDWESGDALGKHFLGFLTELQFHMASRNLPHCWLRGVNVLDDFKKGTIEQMENRLRSILNSEAKLNKILE
;
A
#
# COMPACT_ATOMS: atom_id res chain seq x y z
N THR A 1 -0.37 -24.36 24.03
CA THR A 1 -1.59 -24.75 23.31
C THR A 1 -2.83 -23.94 23.66
N THR A 2 -3.35 -23.95 24.89
CA THR A 2 -4.65 -23.30 25.23
C THR A 2 -4.74 -21.84 24.77
N LYS A 3 -3.73 -21.02 25.10
CA LYS A 3 -3.65 -19.61 24.68
C LYS A 3 -3.64 -19.40 23.17
N LEU A 4 -2.99 -20.31 22.43
CA LEU A 4 -2.95 -20.26 20.96
C LEU A 4 -4.34 -20.55 20.37
N ARG A 5 -5.10 -21.46 20.98
CA ARG A 5 -6.50 -21.73 20.58
C ARG A 5 -7.44 -20.59 20.95
N GLU A 6 -7.25 -19.95 22.10
CA GLU A 6 -7.97 -18.73 22.47
C GLU A 6 -7.68 -17.60 21.48
N PHE A 7 -6.41 -17.39 21.13
CA PHE A 7 -6.01 -16.42 20.10
C PHE A 7 -6.64 -16.77 18.75
N LEU A 8 -6.59 -18.03 18.33
CA LEU A 8 -7.22 -18.50 17.10
C LEU A 8 -8.73 -18.16 17.09
N ALA A 9 -9.44 -18.46 18.18
CA ALA A 9 -10.88 -18.21 18.28
C ALA A 9 -11.22 -16.72 18.27
N ASN A 10 -10.45 -15.88 18.97
CA ASN A 10 -10.77 -14.47 19.16
C ASN A 10 -10.28 -13.56 18.03
N HIS A 11 -9.25 -13.98 17.29
CA HIS A 11 -8.49 -13.09 16.42
C HIS A 11 -8.20 -13.62 15.02
N VAL A 12 -8.32 -14.93 14.79
CA VAL A 12 -7.92 -15.57 13.53
C VAL A 12 -9.11 -16.17 12.79
N LYS A 13 -10.11 -16.67 13.54
CA LYS A 13 -11.26 -17.37 12.98
C LYS A 13 -12.19 -16.40 12.25
N ILE A 14 -12.38 -16.65 10.96
CA ILE A 14 -13.44 -16.05 10.15
C ILE A 14 -14.72 -16.85 10.40
N SER A 15 -15.87 -16.17 10.44
CA SER A 15 -17.14 -16.86 10.58
C SER A 15 -17.42 -17.74 9.34
N GLU A 16 -18.05 -18.89 9.56
CA GLU A 16 -18.44 -19.78 8.46
C GLU A 16 -19.45 -19.10 7.52
N ALA A 17 -20.27 -18.20 8.07
CA ALA A 17 -21.20 -17.37 7.31
C ALA A 17 -20.47 -16.44 6.32
N ASP A 18 -19.39 -15.77 6.75
CA ASP A 18 -18.61 -14.89 5.88
C ASP A 18 -17.93 -15.69 4.76
N MET A 19 -17.31 -16.83 5.08
CA MET A 19 -16.70 -17.71 4.07
C MET A 19 -17.73 -18.23 3.05
N THR A 20 -18.93 -18.57 3.51
CA THR A 20 -20.04 -19.01 2.66
C THR A 20 -20.54 -17.87 1.77
N ARG A 21 -20.68 -16.66 2.33
CA ARG A 21 -21.04 -15.45 1.59
C ARG A 21 -20.03 -15.17 0.48
N SER A 22 -18.73 -15.21 0.76
CA SER A 22 -17.70 -14.93 -0.24
C SER A 22 -17.71 -15.96 -1.37
N LYS A 23 -17.79 -17.26 -1.06
CA LYS A 23 -17.92 -18.31 -2.09
C LYS A 23 -19.17 -18.15 -2.94
N LYS A 24 -20.29 -17.76 -2.32
CA LYS A 24 -21.54 -17.47 -3.03
C LYS A 24 -21.39 -16.30 -3.99
N LEU A 25 -20.74 -15.21 -3.58
CA LEU A 25 -20.48 -14.05 -4.45
C LEU A 25 -19.61 -14.43 -5.66
N VAL A 26 -18.56 -15.23 -5.45
CA VAL A 26 -17.74 -15.76 -6.57
C VAL A 26 -18.61 -16.53 -7.55
N LYS A 27 -19.43 -17.46 -7.06
CA LYS A 27 -20.32 -18.24 -7.93
C LYS A 27 -21.32 -17.35 -8.69
N ASP A 28 -22.04 -16.49 -7.96
CA ASP A 28 -23.16 -15.74 -8.51
C ASP A 28 -22.73 -14.63 -9.48
N PHE A 29 -21.58 -14.00 -9.25
CA PHE A 29 -21.11 -12.86 -10.05
C PHE A 29 -19.95 -13.23 -10.97
N ILE A 30 -18.92 -13.89 -10.46
CA ILE A 30 -17.75 -14.22 -11.26
C ILE A 30 -18.05 -15.36 -12.21
N GLU A 31 -18.56 -16.50 -11.74
CA GLU A 31 -18.81 -17.64 -12.62
C GLU A 31 -20.01 -17.39 -13.53
N ASN A 32 -21.15 -17.00 -12.95
CA ASN A 32 -22.43 -16.96 -13.63
C ASN A 32 -22.65 -15.69 -14.46
N GLN A 33 -21.91 -14.60 -14.21
CA GLN A 33 -22.00 -13.38 -15.02
C GLN A 33 -20.71 -13.14 -15.82
N VAL A 34 -19.60 -12.86 -15.13
CA VAL A 34 -18.35 -12.43 -15.77
C VAL A 34 -17.78 -13.53 -16.67
N MET A 35 -17.51 -14.71 -16.11
CA MET A 35 -16.89 -15.81 -16.83
C MET A 35 -17.84 -16.49 -17.80
N TRP A 36 -19.15 -16.48 -17.53
CA TRP A 36 -20.17 -16.89 -18.50
C TRP A 36 -20.09 -16.03 -19.78
N TYR A 37 -20.04 -14.71 -19.65
CA TYR A 37 -19.88 -13.81 -20.78
C TYR A 37 -18.52 -14.02 -21.47
N CYS A 38 -17.44 -14.08 -20.70
CA CYS A 38 -16.09 -14.28 -21.23
C CYS A 38 -16.02 -15.56 -22.07
N ARG A 39 -16.57 -16.69 -21.60
CA ARG A 39 -16.60 -17.95 -22.37
C ARG A 39 -17.35 -17.84 -23.70
N LYS A 40 -18.41 -17.01 -23.76
CA LYS A 40 -19.21 -16.82 -24.98
C LYS A 40 -18.59 -15.84 -25.97
N LYS A 41 -17.90 -14.81 -25.48
CA LYS A 41 -17.44 -13.67 -26.31
C LYS A 41 -15.93 -13.66 -26.53
N SER A 42 -15.18 -14.50 -25.84
CA SER A 42 -13.72 -14.54 -25.98
C SER A 42 -13.29 -15.00 -27.36
N THR A 43 -12.27 -14.33 -27.91
CA THR A 43 -11.54 -14.78 -29.09
C THR A 43 -10.58 -15.93 -28.79
N LEU A 44 -10.08 -16.02 -27.55
CA LEU A 44 -9.22 -17.10 -27.07
C LEU A 44 -10.01 -18.07 -26.19
N PRO A 45 -9.87 -19.39 -26.37
CA PRO A 45 -10.68 -20.35 -25.63
C PRO A 45 -10.27 -20.43 -24.15
N ILE A 46 -11.26 -20.36 -23.26
CA ILE A 46 -11.09 -20.50 -21.80
C ILE A 46 -11.48 -21.93 -21.43
N LEU A 47 -10.57 -22.69 -20.83
CA LEU A 47 -10.77 -24.09 -20.47
C LEU A 47 -11.60 -24.24 -19.20
N ARG A 48 -11.09 -23.72 -18.07
CA ARG A 48 -11.72 -23.84 -16.76
C ARG A 48 -11.22 -22.77 -15.79
N LEU A 49 -11.85 -22.73 -14.62
CA LEU A 49 -11.43 -21.90 -13.49
C LEU A 49 -10.80 -22.79 -12.44
N GLU A 50 -9.72 -22.30 -11.85
CA GLU A 50 -8.99 -22.97 -10.78
C GLU A 50 -8.97 -22.04 -9.56
N TYR A 51 -9.72 -22.40 -8.52
CA TYR A 51 -9.83 -21.59 -7.30
C TYR A 51 -8.65 -21.84 -6.40
N THR A 52 -7.84 -20.81 -6.18
CA THR A 52 -6.59 -20.89 -5.42
C THR A 52 -6.57 -19.88 -4.28
N GLY A 53 -5.47 -19.82 -3.54
CA GLY A 53 -5.28 -18.79 -2.53
C GLY A 53 -5.99 -19.09 -1.21
N SER A 54 -5.84 -18.15 -0.28
CA SER A 54 -6.05 -18.41 1.15
C SER A 54 -7.48 -18.82 1.51
N VAL A 55 -8.49 -18.36 0.75
CA VAL A 55 -9.90 -18.70 0.97
C VAL A 55 -10.16 -20.18 0.66
N TYR A 56 -9.62 -20.69 -0.44
CA TYR A 56 -9.84 -22.08 -0.87
C TYR A 56 -8.85 -23.07 -0.23
N GLU A 57 -7.72 -22.57 0.26
CA GLU A 57 -6.71 -23.34 1.01
C GLU A 57 -6.98 -23.41 2.52
N ARG A 58 -8.11 -22.84 3.00
CA ARG A 58 -8.46 -22.78 4.44
C ARG A 58 -7.44 -22.01 5.29
N LEU A 59 -6.74 -21.05 4.70
CA LEU A 59 -5.71 -20.22 5.34
C LEU A 59 -6.08 -18.74 5.49
N LYS A 60 -7.27 -18.31 5.03
CA LYS A 60 -7.71 -16.92 5.19
C LYS A 60 -7.93 -16.60 6.68
N THR A 61 -7.54 -15.40 7.07
CA THR A 61 -7.57 -14.90 8.45
C THR A 61 -8.19 -13.50 8.46
N GLU A 62 -8.82 -13.13 9.58
CA GLU A 62 -9.39 -11.80 9.84
C GLU A 62 -10.63 -11.44 8.98
N ALA A 63 -10.52 -11.43 7.64
CA ALA A 63 -11.63 -11.13 6.74
C ALA A 63 -11.61 -12.05 5.50
N ALA A 64 -12.77 -12.35 4.91
CA ALA A 64 -12.91 -13.15 3.68
C ALA A 64 -13.23 -12.27 2.47
N ASP A 65 -12.43 -11.23 2.28
CA ASP A 65 -12.69 -10.08 1.40
C ASP A 65 -11.89 -10.08 0.08
N GLU A 66 -11.11 -11.13 -0.19
CA GLU A 66 -10.30 -11.29 -1.41
C GLU A 66 -10.16 -12.77 -1.77
N VAL A 67 -10.25 -13.08 -3.06
CA VAL A 67 -10.21 -14.41 -3.65
C VAL A 67 -9.33 -14.43 -4.91
N ASP A 68 -8.49 -15.46 -5.05
CA ASP A 68 -7.69 -15.71 -6.25
C ASP A 68 -8.31 -16.79 -7.15
N VAL A 69 -8.55 -16.48 -8.42
CA VAL A 69 -9.05 -17.43 -9.43
C VAL A 69 -8.12 -17.45 -10.63
N MET A 70 -7.49 -18.60 -10.87
CA MET A 70 -6.73 -18.83 -12.10
C MET A 70 -7.69 -19.14 -13.24
N VAL A 71 -7.56 -18.40 -14.34
CA VAL A 71 -8.35 -18.58 -15.57
C VAL A 71 -7.49 -19.33 -16.58
N VAL A 72 -7.75 -20.63 -16.70
CA VAL A 72 -6.92 -21.53 -17.51
C VAL A 72 -7.32 -21.40 -18.97
N LEU A 73 -6.37 -21.02 -19.81
CA LEU A 73 -6.52 -20.95 -21.26
C LEU A 73 -6.45 -22.34 -21.87
N LYS A 74 -7.33 -22.62 -22.83
CA LYS A 74 -7.27 -23.86 -23.59
C LYS A 74 -6.21 -23.73 -24.68
N THR A 75 -5.24 -24.62 -24.68
CA THR A 75 -4.34 -24.85 -25.80
C THR A 75 -4.76 -26.14 -26.50
N SER A 76 -4.59 -26.20 -27.81
CA SER A 76 -4.76 -27.45 -28.55
C SER A 76 -3.56 -28.35 -28.32
N THR A 77 -3.84 -29.62 -27.97
CA THR A 77 -2.81 -30.67 -27.99
C THR A 77 -2.39 -30.91 -29.44
N PRO A 78 -1.10 -31.06 -29.72
CA PRO A 78 -0.68 -31.46 -31.06
C PRO A 78 -1.28 -32.83 -31.43
N TRP A 79 -1.54 -33.04 -32.72
CA TRP A 79 -1.66 -34.40 -33.27
C TRP A 79 -0.35 -35.15 -32.96
N LEU A 80 -0.36 -36.48 -32.84
CA LEU A 80 0.75 -37.31 -32.33
C LEU A 80 2.20 -36.97 -32.80
N TRP A 81 2.36 -36.15 -33.86
CA TRP A 81 3.63 -35.78 -34.49
C TRP A 81 3.82 -34.26 -34.72
N GLY A 82 3.04 -33.38 -34.10
CA GLY A 82 3.09 -31.92 -34.34
C GLY A 82 3.63 -31.07 -33.18
N ASP A 83 4.02 -29.83 -33.46
CA ASP A 83 4.38 -28.85 -32.44
C ASP A 83 3.13 -28.39 -31.65
N PRO A 84 3.24 -28.23 -30.32
CA PRO A 84 2.15 -27.72 -29.49
C PRO A 84 1.80 -26.28 -29.89
N GLU A 85 0.54 -25.89 -29.70
CA GLU A 85 0.07 -24.54 -30.03
C GLU A 85 0.86 -23.44 -29.30
N VAL A 86 1.30 -23.73 -28.08
CA VAL A 86 2.16 -22.87 -27.27
C VAL A 86 3.34 -23.71 -26.78
N MET A 87 4.53 -23.36 -27.22
CA MET A 87 5.79 -23.99 -26.81
C MET A 87 6.37 -23.25 -25.60
N VAL A 88 6.98 -24.00 -24.68
CA VAL A 88 7.68 -23.47 -23.52
C VAL A 88 9.17 -23.48 -23.84
N GLU A 89 9.82 -22.33 -23.74
CA GLU A 89 11.27 -22.20 -23.83
C GLU A 89 11.80 -21.73 -22.47
N ASP A 90 12.79 -22.46 -21.94
CA ASP A 90 13.41 -22.10 -20.68
C ASP A 90 14.11 -20.73 -20.78
N SER A 91 14.20 -20.07 -19.63
CA SER A 91 14.98 -18.84 -19.47
C SER A 91 16.12 -19.05 -18.50
N ASP A 92 17.09 -18.14 -18.51
CA ASP A 92 18.22 -18.14 -17.56
C ASP A 92 17.77 -17.80 -16.11
N VAL A 93 16.48 -17.55 -15.91
CA VAL A 93 15.88 -17.25 -14.61
C VAL A 93 15.04 -18.46 -14.17
N PRO A 94 15.45 -19.18 -13.13
CA PRO A 94 14.66 -20.29 -12.59
C PRO A 94 13.22 -19.89 -12.28
N GLY A 95 12.27 -20.75 -12.66
CA GLY A 95 10.83 -20.50 -12.46
C GLY A 95 10.21 -19.51 -13.46
N TYR A 96 10.97 -19.04 -14.45
CA TYR A 96 10.49 -18.22 -15.55
C TYR A 96 10.78 -18.86 -16.90
N VAL A 97 9.84 -18.69 -17.84
CA VAL A 97 9.92 -19.24 -19.20
C VAL A 97 9.48 -18.20 -20.21
N ARG A 98 9.81 -18.42 -21.49
CA ARG A 98 9.15 -17.74 -22.61
C ARG A 98 8.13 -18.68 -23.23
N LEU A 99 6.98 -18.14 -23.62
CA LEU A 99 5.93 -18.91 -24.27
C LEU A 99 5.83 -18.49 -25.73
N LYS A 100 6.05 -19.42 -26.65
CA LYS A 100 6.05 -19.16 -28.09
C LYS A 100 4.79 -19.71 -28.74
N ALA A 101 4.00 -18.84 -29.35
CA ALA A 101 2.79 -19.23 -30.07
C ALA A 101 3.16 -19.74 -31.48
N ARG A 102 2.55 -20.86 -31.88
CA ARG A 102 2.58 -21.34 -33.27
C ARG A 102 2.03 -20.27 -34.22
N SER A 103 2.53 -20.21 -35.45
CA SER A 103 2.23 -19.14 -36.41
C SER A 103 0.75 -19.03 -36.78
N ASP A 104 0.02 -20.14 -36.79
CA ASP A 104 -1.42 -20.24 -37.05
C ASP A 104 -2.28 -20.07 -35.79
N SER A 105 -1.68 -19.95 -34.60
CA SER A 105 -2.42 -19.84 -33.35
C SER A 105 -3.07 -18.47 -33.20
N LYS A 106 -4.26 -18.43 -32.60
CA LYS A 106 -4.91 -17.18 -32.18
C LYS A 106 -4.10 -16.41 -31.14
N PHE A 107 -3.21 -17.08 -30.39
CA PHE A 107 -2.32 -16.43 -29.43
C PHE A 107 -1.26 -15.55 -30.11
N ARG A 108 -0.98 -15.76 -31.41
CA ARG A 108 -0.01 -14.98 -32.18
C ARG A 108 -0.29 -13.48 -32.19
N ARG A 109 -1.57 -13.08 -32.07
CA ARG A 109 -1.99 -11.66 -31.96
C ARG A 109 -1.37 -10.94 -30.76
N TYR A 110 -1.03 -11.66 -29.71
CA TYR A 110 -0.44 -11.12 -28.48
C TYR A 110 1.07 -11.37 -28.39
N ALA A 111 1.65 -11.95 -29.43
CA ALA A 111 3.08 -12.21 -29.52
C ALA A 111 3.86 -11.05 -30.15
N ASP A 112 5.17 -11.08 -29.96
CA ASP A 112 6.14 -10.25 -30.68
C ASP A 112 6.39 -10.79 -32.12
N PRO A 113 7.24 -10.13 -32.92
CA PRO A 113 7.57 -10.60 -34.28
C PRO A 113 8.19 -12.01 -34.32
N GLU A 114 8.90 -12.43 -33.26
CA GLU A 114 9.52 -13.76 -33.17
C GLU A 114 8.52 -14.85 -32.75
N GLY A 115 7.41 -14.47 -32.12
CA GLY A 115 6.34 -15.36 -31.71
C GLY A 115 6.17 -15.54 -30.22
N TYR A 116 6.94 -14.84 -29.40
CA TYR A 116 6.83 -14.91 -27.96
C TYR A 116 5.64 -14.10 -27.46
N ILE A 117 4.72 -14.78 -26.79
CA ILE A 117 3.50 -14.18 -26.22
C ILE A 117 3.92 -13.22 -25.11
N ASN A 118 3.57 -11.94 -25.25
CA ASN A 118 3.84 -10.96 -24.22
C ASN A 118 2.76 -11.06 -23.11
N PRO A 119 3.14 -11.32 -21.84
CA PRO A 119 2.21 -11.52 -20.73
C PRO A 119 1.30 -10.31 -20.48
N GLU A 120 1.86 -9.10 -20.47
CA GLU A 120 1.10 -7.88 -20.23
C GLU A 120 0.18 -7.54 -21.40
N ARG A 121 0.63 -7.77 -22.64
CA ARG A 121 -0.17 -7.56 -23.84
C ARG A 121 -1.37 -8.51 -23.88
N LEU A 122 -1.20 -9.78 -23.49
CA LEU A 122 -2.29 -10.74 -23.38
C LEU A 122 -3.24 -10.37 -22.24
N ARG A 123 -2.72 -10.05 -21.06
CA ARG A 123 -3.54 -9.67 -19.89
C ARG A 123 -4.34 -8.40 -20.15
N ASN A 124 -3.69 -7.30 -20.55
CA ASN A 124 -4.33 -5.99 -20.71
C ASN A 124 -5.13 -5.91 -22.02
N GLY A 125 -4.54 -6.36 -23.12
CA GLY A 125 -5.13 -6.21 -24.44
C GLY A 125 -6.30 -7.16 -24.70
N TRP A 126 -6.33 -8.33 -24.07
CA TRP A 126 -7.42 -9.30 -24.21
C TRP A 126 -8.22 -9.46 -22.94
N PHE A 127 -7.59 -9.95 -21.86
CA PHE A 127 -8.35 -10.44 -20.73
C PHE A 127 -9.05 -9.32 -19.96
N TYR A 128 -8.35 -8.21 -19.69
CA TYR A 128 -8.93 -7.02 -19.05
C TYR A 128 -10.12 -6.48 -19.84
N SER A 129 -9.93 -6.23 -21.15
CA SER A 129 -11.00 -5.72 -22.02
C SER A 129 -12.21 -6.66 -22.08
N LEU A 130 -11.98 -7.98 -22.04
CA LEU A 130 -13.05 -8.97 -22.05
C LEU A 130 -13.85 -8.95 -20.75
N VAL A 131 -13.18 -8.87 -19.59
CA VAL A 131 -13.80 -8.81 -18.26
C VAL A 131 -14.57 -7.49 -18.08
N ASP A 132 -14.00 -6.37 -18.54
CA ASP A 132 -14.64 -5.06 -18.52
C ASP A 132 -15.97 -5.07 -19.31
N LYS A 133 -15.95 -5.62 -20.53
CA LYS A 133 -17.16 -5.83 -21.34
C LYS A 133 -18.17 -6.77 -20.68
N ALA A 134 -17.70 -7.76 -19.92
CA ALA A 134 -18.58 -8.68 -19.20
C ALA A 134 -19.33 -7.96 -18.06
N VAL A 135 -18.66 -7.04 -17.37
CA VAL A 135 -19.26 -6.20 -16.34
C VAL A 135 -20.27 -5.22 -16.95
N ASP A 136 -19.96 -4.60 -18.08
CA ASP A 136 -20.91 -3.75 -18.79
C ASP A 136 -22.14 -4.51 -19.30
N ASP A 137 -21.96 -5.72 -19.82
CA ASP A 137 -23.06 -6.61 -20.19
C ASP A 137 -23.93 -6.98 -18.98
N PHE A 138 -23.32 -7.29 -17.83
CA PHE A 138 -24.06 -7.54 -16.59
C PHE A 138 -24.93 -6.34 -16.20
N ARG A 139 -24.38 -5.12 -16.23
CA ARG A 139 -25.13 -3.88 -15.94
C ARG A 139 -26.29 -3.66 -16.89
N ALA A 140 -26.11 -3.99 -18.17
CA ALA A 140 -27.17 -3.90 -19.18
C ALA A 140 -28.27 -4.96 -18.98
N ARG A 141 -27.91 -6.21 -18.62
CA ARG A 141 -28.87 -7.30 -18.40
C ARG A 141 -29.62 -7.18 -17.08
N VAL A 142 -29.00 -6.64 -16.04
CA VAL A 142 -29.55 -6.58 -14.68
C VAL A 142 -29.45 -5.15 -14.09
N PRO A 143 -30.06 -4.13 -14.73
CA PRO A 143 -29.88 -2.73 -14.33
C PRO A 143 -30.39 -2.43 -12.92
N ARG A 144 -31.35 -3.22 -12.43
CA ARG A 144 -31.97 -3.12 -11.10
C ARG A 144 -31.25 -3.93 -10.01
N SER A 145 -30.10 -4.53 -10.29
CA SER A 145 -29.35 -5.24 -9.24
C SER A 145 -28.84 -4.25 -8.20
N ASP A 146 -29.03 -4.58 -6.92
CA ASP A 146 -28.44 -3.85 -5.79
C ASP A 146 -26.92 -4.06 -5.69
N LEU A 147 -26.36 -5.01 -6.43
CA LEU A 147 -24.93 -5.32 -6.50
C LEU A 147 -24.36 -4.88 -7.85
N ASP A 148 -23.10 -4.49 -7.86
CA ASP A 148 -22.36 -4.11 -9.06
C ASP A 148 -20.88 -4.45 -8.90
N MET A 149 -20.13 -4.33 -9.99
CA MET A 149 -18.75 -4.76 -10.11
C MET A 149 -17.86 -3.65 -10.66
N MET A 150 -16.58 -3.63 -10.28
CA MET A 150 -15.57 -2.73 -10.85
C MET A 150 -14.33 -3.52 -11.23
N VAL A 151 -13.80 -3.28 -12.43
CA VAL A 151 -12.63 -3.97 -12.98
C VAL A 151 -11.39 -3.10 -12.77
N ARG A 152 -10.28 -3.70 -12.30
CA ARG A 152 -8.99 -3.03 -12.11
C ARG A 152 -7.83 -3.92 -12.54
N GLN A 153 -6.68 -3.30 -12.82
CA GLN A 153 -5.43 -4.03 -13.02
C GLN A 153 -4.77 -4.28 -11.67
N HIS A 154 -4.34 -5.52 -11.39
CA HIS A 154 -3.71 -5.86 -10.12
C HIS A 154 -2.64 -6.95 -10.30
N GLY A 155 -1.36 -6.55 -10.33
CA GLY A 155 -0.26 -7.49 -10.52
C GLY A 155 -0.48 -8.39 -11.76
N PRO A 156 -0.41 -9.73 -11.65
CA PRO A 156 -0.69 -10.63 -12.78
C PRO A 156 -2.19 -10.80 -13.10
N ALA A 157 -3.08 -10.20 -12.31
CA ALA A 157 -4.53 -10.40 -12.37
C ALA A 157 -5.27 -9.24 -13.04
N VAL A 158 -6.49 -9.55 -13.45
CA VAL A 158 -7.59 -8.60 -13.64
C VAL A 158 -8.48 -8.73 -12.42
N GLN A 159 -8.47 -7.70 -11.57
CA GLN A 159 -9.22 -7.68 -10.32
C GLN A 159 -10.66 -7.25 -10.58
N VAL A 160 -11.62 -7.94 -9.98
CA VAL A 160 -13.05 -7.59 -10.01
C VAL A 160 -13.53 -7.38 -8.58
N ASP A 161 -13.87 -6.14 -8.25
CA ASP A 161 -14.43 -5.76 -6.96
C ASP A 161 -15.96 -5.82 -7.02
N ILE A 162 -16.58 -6.60 -6.14
CA ILE A 162 -18.02 -6.72 -5.99
C ILE A 162 -18.45 -5.85 -4.81
N PHE A 163 -19.47 -5.02 -5.00
CA PHE A 163 -20.00 -4.14 -3.97
C PHE A 163 -21.52 -4.00 -4.07
N LYS A 164 -22.15 -3.62 -2.95
CA LYS A 164 -23.54 -3.15 -2.92
C LYS A 164 -23.59 -1.67 -3.30
N LYS A 165 -24.59 -1.28 -4.10
CA LYS A 165 -24.81 0.12 -4.51
C LYS A 165 -25.31 0.97 -3.34
N GLU A 166 -26.33 0.50 -2.62
CA GLU A 166 -26.98 1.27 -1.54
C GLU A 166 -27.35 0.43 -0.29
N PRO A 167 -26.89 0.83 0.92
CA PRO A 167 -25.73 1.71 1.11
C PRO A 167 -24.50 1.07 0.46
N TYR A 168 -23.52 1.90 0.08
CA TYR A 168 -22.29 1.39 -0.50
C TYR A 168 -21.59 0.46 0.50
N GLU A 169 -21.42 -0.80 0.12
CA GLU A 169 -20.76 -1.82 0.92
C GLU A 169 -19.81 -2.59 0.01
N TYR A 170 -18.51 -2.48 0.26
CA TYR A 170 -17.52 -3.33 -0.39
C TYR A 170 -17.69 -4.78 0.12
N LEU A 171 -17.85 -5.73 -0.81
CA LEU A 171 -18.15 -7.12 -0.45
C LEU A 171 -16.98 -8.05 -0.65
N LEU A 172 -16.33 -8.00 -1.81
CA LEU A 172 -15.31 -8.98 -2.20
C LEU A 172 -14.43 -8.47 -3.35
N SER A 173 -13.12 -8.68 -3.26
CA SER A 173 -12.20 -8.60 -4.40
C SER A 173 -12.00 -9.99 -5.00
N VAL A 174 -11.93 -10.07 -6.32
CA VAL A 174 -11.58 -11.32 -7.01
C VAL A 174 -10.48 -11.07 -8.04
N ASP A 175 -9.31 -11.65 -7.81
CA ASP A 175 -8.18 -11.60 -8.72
C ASP A 175 -8.29 -12.71 -9.76
N LEU A 176 -8.64 -12.33 -11.00
CA LEU A 176 -8.70 -13.25 -12.13
C LEU A 176 -7.34 -13.28 -12.84
N VAL A 177 -6.60 -14.38 -12.69
CA VAL A 177 -5.23 -14.51 -13.24
C VAL A 177 -5.26 -15.35 -14.52
N PRO A 178 -5.05 -14.76 -15.72
CA PRO A 178 -4.95 -15.55 -16.94
C PRO A 178 -3.68 -16.42 -16.91
N CYS A 179 -3.83 -17.71 -17.24
CA CYS A 179 -2.74 -18.66 -17.17
C CYS A 179 -2.81 -19.74 -18.25
N PHE A 180 -1.64 -20.24 -18.66
CA PHE A 180 -1.53 -21.41 -19.52
C PHE A 180 -1.29 -22.66 -18.68
N GLN A 181 -1.99 -23.74 -18.98
CA GLN A 181 -1.60 -25.09 -18.57
C GLN A 181 -0.86 -25.73 -19.74
N ILE A 182 0.42 -26.07 -19.56
CA ILE A 182 1.21 -26.78 -20.58
C ILE A 182 1.67 -28.12 -20.00
N GLY A 183 1.35 -29.21 -20.69
CA GLY A 183 1.49 -30.55 -20.12
C GLY A 183 0.45 -30.83 -19.03
N SER A 184 0.71 -31.81 -18.16
CA SER A 184 -0.21 -32.20 -17.10
C SER A 184 -0.24 -31.21 -15.93
N ASP A 185 0.93 -30.75 -15.47
CA ASP A 185 1.06 -30.13 -14.13
C ASP A 185 1.78 -28.78 -14.11
N ASN A 186 2.12 -28.21 -15.27
CA ASN A 186 2.82 -26.92 -15.34
C ASN A 186 1.88 -25.78 -15.72
N TYR A 187 1.85 -24.77 -14.87
CA TYR A 187 1.02 -23.58 -15.04
C TYR A 187 1.91 -22.35 -15.15
N TYR A 188 1.58 -21.45 -16.07
CA TYR A 188 2.33 -20.22 -16.31
C TYR A 188 1.39 -19.02 -16.26
N VAL A 189 1.72 -18.03 -15.42
CA VAL A 189 0.89 -16.83 -15.20
C VAL A 189 1.54 -15.59 -15.81
N ALA A 190 0.71 -14.62 -16.18
CA ALA A 190 1.11 -13.36 -16.81
C ALA A 190 1.80 -12.40 -15.82
N LYS A 191 2.97 -12.80 -15.29
CA LYS A 191 3.83 -12.00 -14.41
C LYS A 191 5.21 -11.88 -15.04
N SER A 192 5.54 -10.70 -15.54
CA SER A 192 6.87 -10.35 -16.03
C SER A 192 7.91 -10.42 -14.91
N TYR A 193 9.18 -10.63 -15.27
CA TYR A 193 10.27 -10.64 -14.30
C TYR A 193 10.60 -9.21 -13.88
N SER A 194 10.59 -8.95 -12.57
CA SER A 194 10.89 -7.64 -11.97
C SER A 194 12.04 -7.71 -10.96
N GLY A 195 12.84 -8.77 -10.99
CA GLY A 195 13.95 -8.97 -10.06
C GLY A 195 15.17 -8.10 -10.40
N ARG A 196 16.17 -8.12 -9.52
CA ARG A 196 17.36 -7.24 -9.60
C ARG A 196 18.35 -7.63 -10.69
N ARG A 197 18.34 -8.89 -11.15
CA ARG A 197 19.27 -9.38 -12.18
C ARG A 197 18.86 -8.80 -13.53
N PHE A 198 19.81 -8.27 -14.29
CA PHE A 198 19.52 -7.90 -15.66
C PHE A 198 19.24 -9.16 -16.48
N VAL A 199 18.11 -9.17 -17.19
CA VAL A 199 17.68 -10.28 -18.05
C VAL A 199 17.16 -9.70 -19.35
N SER A 200 17.75 -10.12 -20.47
CA SER A 200 17.28 -9.73 -21.80
C SER A 200 15.84 -10.18 -22.00
N SER A 201 15.01 -9.29 -22.57
CA SER A 201 13.59 -9.56 -22.83
C SER A 201 12.76 -9.98 -21.60
N SER A 202 13.08 -9.42 -20.42
CA SER A 202 12.37 -9.69 -19.14
C SER A 202 10.85 -9.48 -19.20
N SER A 203 10.38 -8.58 -20.09
CA SER A 203 8.96 -8.31 -20.34
C SER A 203 8.23 -9.44 -21.07
N LEU A 204 8.94 -10.40 -21.68
CA LEU A 204 8.38 -11.58 -22.34
C LEU A 204 8.35 -12.82 -21.43
N LEU A 205 8.88 -12.72 -20.21
CA LEU A 205 8.92 -13.84 -19.28
C LEU A 205 7.58 -14.09 -18.61
N TRP A 206 7.21 -15.36 -18.54
CA TRP A 206 6.06 -15.88 -17.83
C TRP A 206 6.54 -16.60 -16.57
N ARG A 207 5.88 -16.35 -15.44
CA ARG A 207 6.23 -17.00 -14.18
C ARG A 207 5.51 -18.34 -14.06
N GLN A 208 6.24 -19.40 -13.74
CA GLN A 208 5.65 -20.68 -13.35
C GLN A 208 4.87 -20.53 -12.04
N SER A 209 3.65 -21.06 -12.00
CA SER A 209 2.77 -21.01 -10.84
C SER A 209 2.75 -22.36 -10.13
N PHE A 210 2.90 -22.33 -8.81
CA PHE A 210 2.82 -23.49 -7.94
C PHE A 210 1.55 -23.50 -7.09
N SER A 211 0.63 -22.54 -7.27
CA SER A 211 -0.56 -22.37 -6.43
C SER A 211 -1.44 -23.63 -6.35
N LEU A 212 -1.55 -24.42 -7.42
CA LEU A 212 -2.30 -25.68 -7.40
C LEU A 212 -1.56 -26.81 -6.67
N LYS A 213 -0.23 -26.87 -6.79
CA LYS A 213 0.61 -27.80 -6.03
C LYS A 213 0.59 -27.46 -4.53
N GLU A 214 0.67 -26.17 -4.19
CA GLU A 214 0.47 -25.67 -2.83
C GLU A 214 -0.89 -26.10 -2.29
N LYS A 215 -1.97 -25.80 -3.03
CA LYS A 215 -3.34 -26.15 -2.62
C LYS A 215 -3.50 -27.63 -2.36
N GLN A 216 -3.01 -28.50 -3.25
CA GLN A 216 -3.10 -29.94 -3.10
C GLN A 216 -2.38 -30.44 -1.84
N LEU A 217 -1.20 -29.89 -1.55
CA LEU A 217 -0.42 -30.23 -0.36
C LEU A 217 -1.13 -29.75 0.92
N LEU A 218 -1.64 -28.51 0.92
CA LEU A 218 -2.31 -27.91 2.06
C LEU A 218 -3.68 -28.55 2.35
N GLU A 219 -4.45 -28.92 1.32
CA GLU A 219 -5.79 -29.50 1.48
C GLU A 219 -5.80 -30.77 2.33
N TYR A 220 -4.75 -31.57 2.23
CA TYR A 220 -4.67 -32.87 2.89
C TYR A 220 -3.76 -32.92 4.12
N MET A 221 -3.16 -31.79 4.52
CA MET A 221 -2.15 -31.81 5.56
C MET A 221 -2.69 -32.19 6.95
N ASP A 222 -3.99 -32.05 7.22
CA ASP A 222 -4.61 -32.42 8.52
C ASP A 222 -5.53 -33.65 8.44
N ARG A 223 -5.33 -34.57 7.46
CA ARG A 223 -6.07 -35.86 7.41
C ARG A 223 -5.90 -36.69 8.68
N ASP A 224 -4.78 -36.52 9.37
CA ASP A 224 -4.46 -37.15 10.66
C ASP A 224 -5.09 -36.42 11.87
N ARG A 225 -6.02 -35.49 11.62
CA ARG A 225 -6.62 -34.59 12.61
C ARG A 225 -5.57 -33.72 13.33
N GLY A 226 -4.51 -33.36 12.61
CA GLY A 226 -3.46 -32.47 13.06
C GLY A 226 -3.89 -31.00 13.17
N CYS A 227 -2.99 -30.18 13.71
CA CYS A 227 -3.20 -28.74 13.91
C CYS A 227 -2.41 -27.85 12.94
N ARG A 228 -2.05 -28.36 11.75
CA ARG A 228 -1.18 -27.64 10.80
C ARG A 228 -1.85 -26.38 10.25
N HIS A 229 -3.12 -26.45 9.87
CA HIS A 229 -3.88 -25.26 9.43
C HIS A 229 -4.03 -24.24 10.57
N GLU A 230 -4.29 -24.70 11.81
CA GLU A 230 -4.40 -23.82 12.97
C GLU A 230 -3.09 -23.04 13.17
N LEU A 231 -1.97 -23.76 13.17
CA LEU A 231 -0.65 -23.18 13.34
C LEU A 231 -0.33 -22.14 12.26
N LEU A 232 -0.46 -22.50 10.98
CA LEU A 232 -0.11 -21.60 9.89
C LEU A 232 -0.98 -20.33 9.90
N ARG A 233 -2.28 -20.44 10.21
CA ARG A 233 -3.17 -19.28 10.34
C ARG A 233 -2.79 -18.39 11.52
N ILE A 234 -2.40 -18.96 12.66
CA ILE A 234 -1.92 -18.20 13.81
C ILE A 234 -0.67 -17.41 13.44
N VAL A 235 0.34 -18.08 12.87
CA VAL A 235 1.62 -17.44 12.50
C VAL A 235 1.39 -16.37 11.44
N LYS A 236 0.58 -16.65 10.41
CA LYS A 236 0.19 -15.66 9.39
C LYS A 236 -0.46 -14.44 10.01
N THR A 237 -1.36 -14.62 10.98
CA THR A 237 -2.03 -13.50 11.67
C THR A 237 -1.02 -12.68 12.50
N ILE A 238 -0.10 -13.35 13.20
CA ILE A 238 0.94 -12.66 13.99
C ILE A 238 1.84 -11.84 13.08
N VAL A 239 2.36 -12.43 12.00
CA VAL A 239 3.20 -11.75 11.01
C VAL A 239 2.47 -10.57 10.37
N ASN A 240 1.20 -10.75 10.00
CA ASN A 240 0.37 -9.68 9.43
C ASN A 240 0.09 -8.53 10.39
N ARG A 241 0.08 -8.79 11.71
CA ARG A 241 -0.06 -7.75 12.75
C ARG A 241 1.25 -7.05 13.06
N GLU A 242 2.37 -7.74 12.88
CA GLU A 242 3.73 -7.21 13.03
C GLU A 242 4.25 -6.60 11.71
N ARG A 243 3.46 -5.74 11.05
CA ARG A 243 3.83 -5.20 9.72
C ARG A 243 5.14 -4.40 9.72
N SER A 244 5.47 -3.73 10.81
CA SER A 244 6.70 -2.93 10.92
C SER A 244 7.97 -3.78 11.06
N SER A 245 7.87 -4.96 11.68
CA SER A 245 9.01 -5.82 12.00
C SER A 245 9.11 -7.08 11.15
N LEU A 246 7.99 -7.65 10.69
CA LEU A 246 7.90 -8.89 9.91
C LEU A 246 7.17 -8.70 8.57
N GLY A 247 6.76 -7.47 8.22
CA GLY A 247 5.87 -7.20 7.07
C GLY A 247 6.44 -7.47 5.68
N LYS A 248 7.71 -7.86 5.55
CA LYS A 248 8.27 -8.39 4.29
C LYS A 248 8.05 -9.89 4.10
N LEU A 249 7.68 -10.62 5.15
CA LEU A 249 7.24 -12.01 5.04
C LEU A 249 5.78 -12.08 4.58
N GLU A 250 5.60 -12.03 3.27
CA GLU A 250 4.30 -12.28 2.64
C GLU A 250 3.85 -13.75 2.80
N SER A 251 2.57 -14.02 2.48
CA SER A 251 1.95 -15.33 2.66
C SER A 251 2.70 -16.47 1.95
N TYR A 252 3.34 -16.20 0.80
CA TYR A 252 4.08 -17.24 0.06
C TYR A 252 5.37 -17.67 0.77
N HIS A 253 6.05 -16.74 1.47
CA HIS A 253 7.21 -17.08 2.30
C HIS A 253 6.82 -17.99 3.46
N LEU A 254 5.73 -17.64 4.15
CA LEU A 254 5.23 -18.43 5.28
C LEU A 254 4.79 -19.82 4.84
N LYS A 255 4.08 -19.93 3.71
CA LYS A 255 3.70 -21.23 3.13
C LYS A 255 4.93 -22.07 2.78
N THR A 256 5.92 -21.48 2.09
CA THR A 256 7.13 -22.20 1.67
C THR A 256 7.90 -22.73 2.86
N ALA A 257 8.14 -21.88 3.87
CA ALA A 257 8.76 -22.32 5.12
C ALA A 257 7.95 -23.41 5.82
N PHE A 258 6.62 -23.27 5.85
CA PHE A 258 5.76 -24.24 6.50
C PHE A 258 5.79 -25.60 5.80
N MET A 259 5.79 -25.62 4.46
CA MET A 259 5.89 -26.86 3.69
C MET A 259 7.19 -27.61 3.95
N HIS A 260 8.33 -26.91 4.09
CA HIS A 260 9.59 -27.52 4.51
C HIS A 260 9.52 -28.03 5.95
N TYR A 261 9.00 -27.21 6.87
CA TYR A 261 8.85 -27.59 8.28
C TYR A 261 8.01 -28.86 8.48
N ILE A 262 6.86 -28.99 7.80
CA ILE A 262 6.01 -30.18 7.92
C ILE A 262 6.56 -31.40 7.16
N LYS A 263 7.40 -31.18 6.13
CA LYS A 263 8.11 -32.25 5.41
C LYS A 263 9.13 -32.95 6.33
N GLU A 264 9.81 -32.16 7.16
CA GLU A 264 10.75 -32.64 8.19
C GLU A 264 10.03 -33.19 9.42
N ARG A 265 9.01 -32.48 9.91
CA ARG A 265 8.24 -32.86 11.12
C ARG A 265 6.94 -33.56 10.73
N ARG A 266 7.00 -34.84 10.38
CA ARG A 266 5.84 -35.59 9.86
C ARG A 266 4.82 -36.04 10.90
N HIS A 267 5.25 -36.30 12.13
CA HIS A 267 4.44 -36.92 13.19
C HIS A 267 4.09 -35.93 14.32
N TYR A 268 3.20 -36.36 15.22
CA TYR A 268 2.84 -35.67 16.47
C TYR A 268 2.09 -34.33 16.31
N TRP A 269 1.20 -34.23 15.34
CA TRP A 269 0.39 -33.02 15.10
C TRP A 269 -0.97 -32.98 15.79
N ASN A 270 -1.41 -34.10 16.39
CA ASN A 270 -2.76 -34.28 16.95
C ASN A 270 -2.78 -34.53 18.46
N THR A 271 -1.67 -34.32 19.16
CA THR A 271 -1.59 -34.43 20.62
C THR A 271 -2.12 -33.17 21.31
N ARG A 272 -2.32 -33.24 22.63
CA ARG A 272 -2.80 -32.11 23.44
C ARG A 272 -1.85 -30.91 23.43
N THR A 273 -0.55 -31.14 23.24
CA THR A 273 0.49 -30.09 23.27
C THR A 273 0.98 -29.68 21.87
N SER A 274 0.70 -30.49 20.83
CA SER A 274 1.20 -30.31 19.45
C SER A 274 1.19 -28.88 18.94
N LEU A 275 0.08 -28.14 19.12
CA LEU A 275 -0.02 -26.77 18.61
C LEU A 275 1.01 -25.82 19.25
N GLY A 276 1.29 -25.98 20.54
CA GLY A 276 2.33 -25.21 21.23
C GLY A 276 3.73 -25.60 20.77
N ASP A 277 4.00 -26.91 20.73
CA ASP A 277 5.32 -27.46 20.38
C ASP A 277 5.70 -27.08 18.95
N HIS A 278 4.78 -27.24 18.00
CA HIS A 278 4.98 -26.86 16.61
C HIS A 278 4.96 -25.34 16.39
N PHE A 279 4.30 -24.56 17.25
CA PHE A 279 4.38 -23.10 17.18
C PHE A 279 5.79 -22.60 17.42
N VAL A 280 6.42 -23.03 18.53
CA VAL A 280 7.81 -22.69 18.83
C VAL A 280 8.73 -23.26 17.76
N GLY A 281 8.53 -24.52 17.37
CA GLY A 281 9.36 -25.17 16.35
C GLY A 281 9.30 -24.49 14.99
N PHE A 282 8.13 -24.04 14.54
CA PHE A 282 7.99 -23.37 13.25
C PHE A 282 8.54 -21.95 13.28
N LEU A 283 8.36 -21.20 14.37
CA LEU A 283 9.01 -19.90 14.53
C LEU A 283 10.53 -20.03 14.57
N GLY A 284 11.07 -21.08 15.21
CA GLY A 284 12.49 -21.41 15.19
C GLY A 284 12.99 -21.74 13.78
N TYR A 285 12.22 -22.51 13.00
CA TYR A 285 12.53 -22.78 11.60
C TYR A 285 12.60 -21.49 10.76
N LEU A 286 11.61 -20.61 10.90
CA LEU A 286 11.59 -19.31 10.22
C LEU A 286 12.78 -18.44 10.63
N GLN A 287 13.08 -18.35 11.92
CA GLN A 287 14.22 -17.61 12.44
C GLN A 287 15.53 -18.16 11.87
N ASN A 288 15.77 -19.47 11.91
CA ASN A 288 16.97 -20.07 11.34
C ASN A 288 17.09 -19.82 9.83
N SER A 289 15.99 -19.96 9.07
CA SER A 289 15.99 -19.68 7.63
C SER A 289 16.41 -18.24 7.32
N LEU A 290 15.95 -17.28 8.12
CA LEU A 290 16.34 -15.88 7.98
C LEU A 290 17.79 -15.63 8.42
N GLU A 291 18.28 -16.29 9.48
CA GLU A 291 19.68 -16.16 9.92
C GLU A 291 20.68 -16.70 8.91
N GLN A 292 20.32 -17.78 8.23
CA GLN A 292 21.10 -18.33 7.12
C GLN A 292 20.89 -17.54 5.81
N GLU A 293 20.04 -16.50 5.83
CA GLU A 293 19.59 -15.74 4.66
C GLU A 293 19.10 -16.66 3.52
N ASN A 294 18.58 -17.85 3.87
CA ASN A 294 18.25 -18.91 2.94
C ASN A 294 16.93 -19.59 3.30
N LEU A 295 15.92 -19.37 2.45
CA LEU A 295 14.68 -20.14 2.43
C LEU A 295 14.52 -20.71 1.02
N PRO A 296 14.92 -21.97 0.79
CA PRO A 296 14.85 -22.55 -0.55
C PRO A 296 13.40 -22.65 -1.01
N HIS A 297 13.17 -22.37 -2.30
CA HIS A 297 11.90 -22.62 -2.94
C HIS A 297 11.55 -24.10 -2.83
N TYR A 298 10.28 -24.43 -2.62
CA TYR A 298 9.90 -25.82 -2.30
C TYR A 298 10.02 -26.79 -3.49
N TRP A 299 9.87 -26.28 -4.72
CA TRP A 299 9.89 -27.09 -5.96
C TRP A 299 10.99 -26.71 -6.96
N LEU A 300 11.73 -25.61 -6.72
CA LEU A 300 12.72 -25.11 -7.67
C LEU A 300 14.08 -25.19 -7.00
N ASP A 301 14.94 -26.03 -7.53
CA ASP A 301 16.28 -26.21 -7.00
C ASP A 301 17.12 -24.95 -7.24
N GLY A 302 17.94 -24.60 -6.24
CA GLY A 302 18.83 -23.43 -6.31
C GLY A 302 18.14 -22.06 -6.24
N VAL A 303 16.82 -22.01 -6.02
CA VAL A 303 16.09 -20.74 -5.84
C VAL A 303 15.91 -20.45 -4.37
N ASN A 304 16.35 -19.28 -3.92
CA ASN A 304 16.09 -18.78 -2.57
C ASN A 304 15.00 -17.69 -2.62
N ILE A 305 13.90 -17.92 -1.91
CA ILE A 305 12.76 -16.98 -1.96
C ILE A 305 12.96 -15.73 -1.09
N LEU A 306 14.10 -15.60 -0.42
CA LEU A 306 14.48 -14.39 0.31
C LEU A 306 15.32 -13.42 -0.53
N ASP A 307 15.79 -13.80 -1.72
CA ASP A 307 16.76 -13.02 -2.51
C ASP A 307 16.25 -11.61 -2.90
N ASP A 308 14.93 -11.44 -3.00
CA ASP A 308 14.32 -10.14 -3.31
C ASP A 308 14.21 -9.22 -2.07
N ILE A 309 14.41 -9.75 -0.86
CA ILE A 309 14.39 -9.00 0.40
C ILE A 309 15.79 -8.48 0.71
N ASP A 310 15.88 -7.23 1.13
CA ASP A 310 17.15 -6.64 1.56
C ASP A 310 17.76 -7.41 2.76
N GLN A 311 19.06 -7.72 2.70
CA GLN A 311 19.76 -8.50 3.72
C GLN A 311 19.64 -7.88 5.11
N VAL A 312 19.64 -6.55 5.22
CA VAL A 312 19.46 -5.86 6.50
C VAL A 312 18.09 -6.21 7.05
N VAL A 313 17.04 -6.15 6.22
CA VAL A 313 15.66 -6.49 6.59
C VAL A 313 15.51 -7.96 6.98
N ILE A 314 16.25 -8.87 6.33
CA ILE A 314 16.26 -10.30 6.69
C ILE A 314 16.82 -10.50 8.11
N ARG A 315 18.00 -9.96 8.42
CA ARG A 315 18.64 -10.06 9.75
C ARG A 315 17.77 -9.49 10.86
N HIS A 316 17.09 -8.44 10.52
CA HIS A 316 16.11 -7.71 11.32
C HIS A 316 14.88 -8.55 11.70
N MET A 317 14.25 -9.18 10.70
CA MET A 317 13.19 -10.16 10.92
C MET A 317 13.69 -11.35 11.75
N ALA A 318 14.91 -11.83 11.48
CA ALA A 318 15.54 -12.91 12.25
C ALA A 318 15.71 -12.53 13.73
N ALA A 319 16.25 -11.34 14.02
CA ALA A 319 16.43 -10.82 15.37
C ALA A 319 15.08 -10.59 16.08
N ARG A 320 14.04 -10.19 15.35
CA ARG A 320 12.68 -10.08 15.91
C ARG A 320 12.14 -11.45 16.31
N LEU A 321 12.18 -12.44 15.42
CA LEU A 321 11.74 -13.80 15.73
C LEU A 321 12.57 -14.40 16.87
N ARG A 322 13.89 -14.18 16.89
CA ARG A 322 14.78 -14.58 17.97
C ARG A 322 14.37 -13.94 19.31
N ARG A 323 13.99 -12.66 19.33
CA ARG A 323 13.46 -12.01 20.55
C ARG A 323 12.13 -12.60 20.99
N ILE A 324 11.24 -12.93 20.06
CA ILE A 324 9.96 -13.61 20.37
C ILE A 324 10.25 -14.97 21.01
N LEU A 325 11.16 -15.76 20.43
CA LEU A 325 11.59 -17.06 20.96
C LEU A 325 12.34 -16.92 22.30
N ASN A 326 13.27 -15.98 22.43
CA ASN A 326 14.11 -15.80 23.64
C ASN A 326 13.40 -15.06 24.78
N SER A 327 12.24 -14.44 24.53
CA SER A 327 11.36 -13.96 25.60
C SER A 327 10.83 -15.10 26.49
N GLU A 328 11.14 -16.35 26.13
CA GLU A 328 11.05 -17.59 26.92
C GLU A 328 12.12 -17.76 28.02
N ALA A 329 12.39 -16.72 28.82
CA ALA A 329 12.85 -16.91 30.20
C ALA A 329 11.80 -17.63 31.09
N VAL A 330 10.69 -18.10 30.51
CA VAL A 330 9.60 -18.88 31.13
C VAL A 330 9.62 -20.35 30.69
N LEU A 331 10.66 -20.83 30.00
CA LEU A 331 10.87 -22.27 29.76
C LEU A 331 11.30 -23.05 31.04
N LYS A 332 11.48 -22.40 32.19
CA LYS A 332 11.84 -23.04 33.47
C LYS A 332 11.21 -22.39 34.71
N GLN A 333 9.90 -22.58 34.95
CA GLN A 333 9.36 -22.75 36.32
C GLN A 333 7.85 -23.10 36.30
N ASN A 334 7.50 -24.17 37.03
CA ASN A 334 6.13 -24.65 37.21
C ASN A 334 5.28 -23.66 38.03
N LYS A 335 4.02 -23.54 37.60
CA LYS A 335 2.86 -22.82 38.18
C LYS A 335 2.80 -21.31 37.88
N GLU A 336 1.66 -20.93 37.28
CA GLU A 336 1.21 -19.57 36.93
C GLU A 336 1.85 -18.88 35.72
N THR A 337 1.60 -19.43 34.53
CA THR A 337 1.95 -18.77 33.27
C THR A 337 0.86 -17.76 32.86
N VAL A 338 0.96 -16.50 33.32
CA VAL A 338 0.26 -15.33 32.74
C VAL A 338 1.29 -14.22 32.48
N PHE A 339 2.08 -14.32 31.41
CA PHE A 339 2.94 -13.19 31.00
C PHE A 339 3.08 -12.92 29.50
N ILE A 340 2.70 -13.84 28.60
CA ILE A 340 2.58 -13.54 27.15
C ILE A 340 1.24 -12.84 26.81
N LEU A 341 0.31 -12.73 27.77
CA LEU A 341 -1.00 -12.09 27.58
C LEU A 341 -1.32 -10.95 28.59
N LYS A 342 -0.44 -10.64 29.55
CA LYS A 342 -0.50 -9.41 30.37
C LYS A 342 0.93 -9.00 30.77
N ARG A 343 1.29 -7.75 30.49
CA ARG A 343 2.54 -7.07 30.91
C ARG A 343 2.76 -7.16 32.44
N PRO A 344 3.98 -7.33 32.97
CA PRO A 344 4.30 -7.03 34.36
C PRO A 344 4.41 -5.52 34.57
N ARG A 345 4.00 -5.11 35.77
CA ARG A 345 3.99 -3.73 36.25
C ARG A 345 5.44 -3.24 36.46
N SER A 346 5.90 -2.35 35.60
CA SER A 346 6.74 -1.22 35.97
C SER A 346 6.45 -0.11 34.97
N TYR A 347 5.76 0.92 35.46
CA TYR A 347 5.52 2.23 34.83
C TYR A 347 4.95 2.20 33.40
N LYS A 348 3.71 1.71 33.30
CA LYS A 348 2.81 2.04 32.20
C LYS A 348 2.33 3.49 32.35
N ILE A 349 2.92 4.39 31.57
CA ILE A 349 2.15 5.49 31.00
C ILE A 349 1.20 4.86 29.99
N CYS A 350 -0.07 4.73 30.37
CA CYS A 350 -1.10 4.04 29.60
C CYS A 350 -1.88 5.08 28.79
N ILE A 351 -1.47 5.33 27.54
CA ILE A 351 -2.30 6.07 26.58
C ILE A 351 -3.47 5.18 26.17
N SER A 352 -4.64 5.38 26.76
CA SER A 352 -5.87 4.83 26.24
C SER A 352 -6.24 5.66 25.00
N VAL A 353 -6.02 5.12 23.80
CA VAL A 353 -6.81 5.60 22.65
C VAL A 353 -8.11 4.80 22.69
N ARG A 354 -9.05 5.23 23.54
CA ARG A 354 -10.45 4.81 23.43
C ARG A 354 -10.87 5.08 21.99
N HIS A 355 -11.10 4.00 21.23
CA HIS A 355 -11.94 4.07 20.05
C HIS A 355 -13.29 4.62 20.52
N TYR A 356 -13.55 5.90 20.24
CA TYR A 356 -14.88 6.45 20.37
C TYR A 356 -15.79 5.61 19.47
N ARG A 357 -16.62 4.78 20.10
CA ARG A 357 -17.87 4.31 19.51
C ARG A 357 -18.64 5.56 19.09
N THR A 358 -18.72 5.83 17.80
CA THR A 358 -19.80 6.66 17.28
C THR A 358 -21.08 5.86 17.47
N SER A 359 -21.93 6.35 18.36
CA SER A 359 -23.33 5.97 18.40
C SER A 359 -23.97 6.41 17.09
N LYS A 360 -24.62 5.44 16.43
CA LYS A 360 -25.30 5.45 15.11
C LYS A 360 -24.45 4.78 14.02
N GLY A 361 -24.97 3.63 13.59
CA GLY A 361 -24.28 2.68 12.73
C GLY A 361 -23.96 3.24 11.35
N VAL A 362 -22.67 3.25 11.04
CA VAL A 362 -22.11 3.06 9.71
C VAL A 362 -20.82 2.27 9.93
N ARG A 363 -20.79 0.99 9.51
CA ARG A 363 -19.56 0.21 9.45
C ARG A 363 -18.88 0.55 8.12
N SER A 364 -17.97 1.52 8.13
CA SER A 364 -16.98 1.67 7.06
C SER A 364 -15.61 1.22 7.59
N ASN A 365 -15.06 0.21 6.94
CA ASN A 365 -13.68 -0.25 7.12
C ASN A 365 -12.77 0.76 6.39
N PRO A 366 -11.77 1.40 7.02
CA PRO A 366 -11.08 2.55 6.45
C PRO A 366 -9.94 2.20 5.46
N SER A 367 -10.07 1.10 4.70
CA SER A 367 -8.97 0.57 3.88
C SER A 367 -9.02 0.92 2.39
N ASN A 368 -9.91 1.79 1.91
CA ASN A 368 -9.73 2.56 0.66
C ASN A 368 -10.90 3.54 0.51
N PRO A 369 -10.70 4.87 0.56
CA PRO A 369 -11.77 5.80 0.26
C PRO A 369 -12.11 5.73 -1.25
N PRO A 370 -13.32 6.14 -1.68
CA PRO A 370 -13.75 6.10 -3.07
C PRO A 370 -12.92 7.10 -3.88
N SER A 371 -11.75 6.69 -4.38
CA SER A 371 -10.89 7.60 -5.10
C SER A 371 -11.34 7.62 -6.56
N TYR A 372 -12.08 8.66 -6.95
CA TYR A 372 -12.15 9.09 -8.35
C TYR A 372 -10.80 9.61 -8.86
N ALA A 373 -9.80 9.71 -7.98
CA ALA A 373 -8.48 10.21 -8.29
C ALA A 373 -7.80 9.47 -9.46
N PRO A 374 -7.80 8.12 -9.55
CA PRO A 374 -7.21 7.40 -10.68
C PRO A 374 -7.90 7.72 -12.01
N GLU A 375 -9.23 7.83 -12.06
CA GLU A 375 -9.93 8.18 -13.31
C GLU A 375 -9.69 9.65 -13.69
N ILE A 376 -9.66 10.56 -12.70
CA ILE A 376 -9.30 11.97 -12.90
C ILE A 376 -7.89 12.07 -13.47
N ILE A 377 -6.95 11.33 -12.90
CA ILE A 377 -5.56 11.26 -13.35
C ILE A 377 -5.47 10.72 -14.77
N VAL A 378 -6.15 9.61 -15.08
CA VAL A 378 -6.12 9.00 -16.42
C VAL A 378 -6.65 9.99 -17.44
N TYR A 379 -7.79 10.65 -17.16
CA TYR A 379 -8.32 11.70 -18.02
C TYR A 379 -7.30 12.82 -18.19
N CYS A 380 -6.70 13.31 -17.10
CA CYS A 380 -5.67 14.34 -17.15
C CYS A 380 -4.48 13.90 -18.01
N GLN A 381 -4.02 12.64 -17.91
CA GLN A 381 -2.91 12.12 -18.72
C GLN A 381 -3.26 12.08 -20.22
N GLU A 382 -4.49 11.69 -20.57
CA GLU A 382 -4.96 11.58 -21.96
C GLU A 382 -5.25 12.95 -22.60
N ASN A 383 -5.63 13.96 -21.81
CA ASN A 383 -6.14 15.25 -22.30
C ASN A 383 -5.24 16.45 -21.97
N SER A 384 -4.06 16.21 -21.37
CA SER A 384 -3.14 17.27 -21.01
C SER A 384 -2.23 17.69 -22.16
N THR A 385 -2.02 18.99 -22.30
CA THR A 385 -1.00 19.58 -23.19
C THR A 385 0.41 19.55 -22.60
N ILE A 386 0.55 19.44 -21.28
CA ILE A 386 1.82 19.31 -20.55
C ILE A 386 1.97 17.87 -20.11
N ASN A 387 3.11 17.23 -20.38
CA ASN A 387 3.26 15.82 -20.07
C ASN A 387 3.15 15.55 -18.55
N ILE A 388 2.38 14.54 -18.14
CA ILE A 388 2.33 14.07 -16.75
C ILE A 388 3.22 12.84 -16.67
N LEU A 389 4.41 12.99 -16.06
CA LEU A 389 5.45 11.95 -16.04
C LEU A 389 5.12 10.83 -15.05
N LYS A 390 4.73 11.22 -13.83
CA LYS A 390 4.45 10.28 -12.74
C LYS A 390 3.61 10.94 -11.65
N LEU A 391 3.10 10.11 -10.76
CA LEU A 391 2.45 10.53 -9.54
C LEU A 391 3.33 10.21 -8.34
N GLU A 392 3.43 11.18 -7.42
CA GLU A 392 4.08 11.03 -6.14
C GLU A 392 3.03 11.12 -5.03
N TYR A 393 2.66 9.98 -4.48
CA TYR A 393 1.71 9.88 -3.37
C TYR A 393 2.40 10.29 -2.06
N THR A 394 2.06 11.46 -1.52
CA THR A 394 2.78 12.09 -0.39
C THR A 394 1.83 12.44 0.75
N GLY A 395 2.35 12.98 1.85
CA GLY A 395 1.50 13.46 2.92
C GLY A 395 1.02 12.36 3.84
N SER A 396 0.24 12.76 4.84
CA SER A 396 0.07 11.96 6.07
C SER A 396 -0.61 10.61 5.84
N PHE A 397 -1.51 10.53 4.85
CA PHE A 397 -2.19 9.30 4.49
C PHE A 397 -1.19 8.25 3.96
N TYR A 398 -0.42 8.60 2.93
CA TYR A 398 0.53 7.68 2.30
C TYR A 398 1.81 7.43 3.11
N GLU A 399 2.13 8.33 4.04
CA GLU A 399 3.24 8.19 4.98
C GLU A 399 2.87 7.42 6.25
N GLY A 400 1.62 6.92 6.38
CA GLY A 400 1.20 6.18 7.58
C GLY A 400 1.16 7.04 8.87
N LEU A 401 1.03 8.36 8.71
CA LEU A 401 0.96 9.35 9.79
C LEU A 401 -0.46 9.92 9.99
N LYS A 402 -1.49 9.43 9.28
CA LYS A 402 -2.89 9.84 9.51
C LYS A 402 -3.38 9.27 10.84
N THR A 403 -3.95 10.13 11.68
CA THR A 403 -4.33 9.82 13.07
C THR A 403 -5.85 9.81 13.30
N GLU A 404 -6.62 10.25 12.29
CA GLU A 404 -8.08 10.36 12.29
C GLU A 404 -8.63 9.62 11.05
N ALA A 405 -9.87 9.89 10.64
CA ALA A 405 -10.45 9.31 9.43
C ALA A 405 -9.55 9.57 8.20
N ALA A 406 -9.53 8.62 7.26
CA ALA A 406 -8.82 8.76 5.98
C ALA A 406 -9.62 9.63 5.00
N ASP A 407 -9.85 10.87 5.40
CA ASP A 407 -10.72 11.86 4.74
C ASP A 407 -9.95 12.86 3.85
N GLU A 408 -8.64 12.69 3.71
CA GLU A 408 -7.77 13.55 2.91
C GLU A 408 -6.59 12.74 2.34
N ALA A 409 -6.24 12.99 1.08
CA ALA A 409 -5.09 12.39 0.41
C ALA A 409 -4.35 13.42 -0.44
N ASP A 410 -3.02 13.45 -0.36
CA ASP A 410 -2.16 14.35 -1.13
C ASP A 410 -1.47 13.60 -2.27
N ILE A 411 -1.68 14.03 -3.52
CA ILE A 411 -1.05 13.45 -4.71
C ILE A 411 -0.32 14.56 -5.46
N MET A 412 1.00 14.48 -5.51
CA MET A 412 1.80 15.34 -6.38
C MET A 412 1.77 14.80 -7.81
N VAL A 413 1.37 15.66 -8.75
CA VAL A 413 1.31 15.35 -10.19
C VAL A 413 2.57 15.92 -10.83
N ILE A 414 3.52 15.05 -11.15
CA ILE A 414 4.83 15.45 -11.67
C ILE A 414 4.72 15.74 -13.16
N LEU A 415 4.95 17.00 -13.50
CA LEU A 415 4.88 17.53 -14.85
C LEU A 415 6.25 17.43 -15.53
N GLY A 416 6.23 17.12 -16.82
CA GLY A 416 7.39 17.01 -17.67
C GLY A 416 7.31 17.93 -18.88
N THR A 417 8.48 18.20 -19.44
CA THR A 417 8.64 18.81 -20.76
C THR A 417 9.34 17.81 -21.68
N PRO A 418 9.15 17.86 -23.01
CA PRO A 418 9.88 17.01 -23.95
C PRO A 418 11.39 17.15 -23.76
N SER A 419 12.19 16.12 -24.09
CA SER A 419 13.64 16.12 -23.82
C SER A 419 14.43 17.26 -24.46
N SER A 420 13.88 17.95 -25.47
CA SER A 420 14.45 19.14 -26.11
C SER A 420 14.07 20.47 -25.45
N ALA A 421 13.09 20.45 -24.54
CA ALA A 421 12.61 21.59 -23.76
C ALA A 421 13.16 21.50 -22.34
N GLY A 422 13.73 22.58 -21.82
CA GLY A 422 14.37 22.61 -20.50
C GLY A 422 13.66 23.60 -19.58
N ILE A 423 13.58 23.27 -18.29
CA ILE A 423 13.19 24.22 -17.24
C ILE A 423 14.44 24.59 -16.45
N GLU A 424 14.74 25.87 -16.43
CA GLU A 424 15.84 26.44 -15.66
C GLU A 424 15.31 27.00 -14.34
N VAL A 425 15.98 26.64 -13.25
CA VAL A 425 15.64 27.12 -11.90
C VAL A 425 16.47 28.36 -11.60
N ILE A 426 15.81 29.49 -11.33
CA ILE A 426 16.46 30.76 -10.98
C ILE A 426 16.11 31.09 -9.53
N ASP A 427 17.14 31.18 -8.68
CA ASP A 427 16.95 31.49 -7.26
C ASP A 427 16.24 32.84 -7.07
N SER A 428 15.36 32.89 -6.09
CA SER A 428 14.75 34.13 -5.64
C SER A 428 15.49 34.68 -4.41
N ARG A 429 15.19 35.93 -4.04
CA ARG A 429 15.69 36.52 -2.78
C ARG A 429 14.99 35.93 -1.54
N VAL A 430 13.90 35.17 -1.73
CA VAL A 430 13.14 34.55 -0.66
C VAL A 430 13.59 33.09 -0.52
N PRO A 431 14.19 32.71 0.63
CA PRO A 431 14.65 31.34 0.84
C PRO A 431 13.54 30.31 0.61
N GLY A 432 13.84 29.25 -0.14
CA GLY A 432 12.88 28.19 -0.48
C GLY A 432 11.97 28.50 -1.68
N TYR A 433 12.06 29.70 -2.25
CA TYR A 433 11.32 30.09 -3.45
C TYR A 433 12.27 30.34 -4.62
N VAL A 434 11.82 30.00 -5.82
CA VAL A 434 12.55 30.14 -7.09
C VAL A 434 11.61 30.70 -8.15
N ARG A 435 12.17 31.13 -9.28
CA ARG A 435 11.44 31.33 -10.53
C ARG A 435 11.84 30.22 -11.49
N LEU A 436 10.87 29.66 -12.20
CA LEU A 436 11.13 28.65 -13.22
C LEU A 436 11.08 29.31 -14.59
N ARG A 437 12.14 29.21 -15.38
CA ARG A 437 12.19 29.73 -16.75
C ARG A 437 12.13 28.59 -17.74
N ALA A 438 11.16 28.62 -18.64
CA ALA A 438 11.01 27.59 -19.67
C ALA A 438 11.82 27.94 -20.92
N ARG A 439 12.57 26.96 -21.45
CA ARG A 439 13.31 27.07 -22.71
C ARG A 439 12.72 26.10 -23.73
N ASN A 440 12.36 26.59 -24.91
CA ASN A 440 11.81 25.78 -26.01
C ASN A 440 10.58 24.94 -25.59
N ALA A 441 9.71 25.49 -24.74
CA ALA A 441 8.53 24.81 -24.20
C ALA A 441 7.22 25.41 -24.75
N PRO A 442 6.85 25.14 -26.01
CA PRO A 442 5.69 25.78 -26.65
C PRO A 442 4.36 25.47 -25.94
N MET A 443 4.24 24.31 -25.29
CA MET A 443 3.07 23.93 -24.49
C MET A 443 2.84 24.85 -23.27
N LEU A 444 3.87 25.56 -22.81
CA LEU A 444 3.78 26.50 -21.68
C LEU A 444 3.50 27.93 -22.12
N SER A 445 3.51 28.24 -23.42
CA SER A 445 3.45 29.61 -23.98
C SER A 445 2.37 30.52 -23.40
N LYS A 446 1.19 29.98 -23.04
CA LYS A 446 0.07 30.72 -22.43
C LYS A 446 0.26 31.06 -20.95
N TYR A 447 1.26 30.45 -20.31
CA TYR A 447 1.55 30.52 -18.87
C TYR A 447 2.95 31.08 -18.62
N LEU A 448 3.54 31.76 -19.62
CA LEU A 448 4.83 32.42 -19.50
C LEU A 448 4.66 33.93 -19.34
N SER A 449 5.48 34.54 -18.48
CA SER A 449 5.71 35.98 -18.49
C SER A 449 6.41 36.42 -19.79
N PRO A 450 6.42 37.72 -20.13
CA PRO A 450 7.16 38.24 -21.29
C PRO A 450 8.65 37.84 -21.31
N GLU A 451 9.25 37.64 -20.15
CA GLU A 451 10.64 37.23 -19.96
C GLU A 451 10.85 35.70 -19.95
N GLY A 452 9.78 34.92 -20.14
CA GLY A 452 9.81 33.45 -20.25
C GLY A 452 9.71 32.70 -18.91
N TYR A 453 9.30 33.37 -17.82
CA TYR A 453 9.08 32.71 -16.53
C TYR A 453 7.71 32.04 -16.47
N ILE A 454 7.64 30.83 -15.92
CA ILE A 454 6.38 30.10 -15.72
C ILE A 454 5.61 30.76 -14.57
N ASP A 455 4.46 31.33 -14.88
CA ASP A 455 3.52 31.88 -13.91
C ASP A 455 2.89 30.74 -13.10
N ALA A 456 3.18 30.70 -11.80
CA ALA A 456 2.76 29.64 -10.90
C ALA A 456 1.24 29.67 -10.68
N GLU A 457 0.68 30.86 -10.52
CA GLU A 457 -0.75 31.07 -10.29
C GLU A 457 -1.56 30.71 -11.53
N SER A 458 -1.17 31.23 -12.69
CA SER A 458 -1.82 30.93 -13.97
C SER A 458 -1.75 29.45 -14.31
N LEU A 459 -0.60 28.80 -14.10
CA LEU A 459 -0.47 27.35 -14.34
C LEU A 459 -1.38 26.53 -13.42
N ARG A 460 -1.50 26.89 -12.13
CA ARG A 460 -2.40 26.19 -11.18
C ARG A 460 -3.87 26.49 -11.47
N ASP A 461 -4.25 27.76 -11.50
CA ASP A 461 -5.65 28.20 -11.46
C ASP A 461 -6.32 28.24 -12.83
N SER A 462 -5.54 28.48 -13.88
CA SER A 462 -6.07 28.45 -15.25
C SER A 462 -5.92 27.08 -15.87
N TRP A 463 -4.70 26.56 -15.97
CA TRP A 463 -4.46 25.30 -16.68
C TRP A 463 -4.88 24.07 -15.87
N PHE A 464 -4.22 23.83 -14.74
CA PHE A 464 -4.38 22.58 -14.01
C PHE A 464 -5.79 22.44 -13.41
N HIS A 465 -6.33 23.52 -12.84
CA HIS A 465 -7.70 23.55 -12.35
C HIS A 465 -8.72 23.32 -13.46
N SER A 466 -8.55 23.90 -14.66
CA SER A 466 -9.45 23.63 -15.79
C SER A 466 -9.36 22.19 -16.27
N LEU A 467 -8.15 21.62 -16.34
CA LEU A 467 -7.94 20.22 -16.72
C LEU A 467 -8.64 19.28 -15.74
N VAL A 468 -8.46 19.47 -14.43
CA VAL A 468 -9.13 18.68 -13.38
C VAL A 468 -10.65 18.88 -13.41
N ARG A 469 -11.12 20.11 -13.64
CA ARG A 469 -12.56 20.39 -13.78
C ARG A 469 -13.17 19.70 -15.00
N LEU A 470 -12.47 19.69 -16.13
CA LEU A 470 -12.87 18.93 -17.32
C LEU A 470 -12.88 17.43 -17.02
N ALA A 471 -11.86 16.91 -16.33
CA ALA A 471 -11.82 15.52 -15.89
C ALA A 471 -13.05 15.18 -15.05
N VAL A 472 -13.33 15.96 -14.00
CA VAL A 472 -14.49 15.77 -13.12
C VAL A 472 -15.83 15.88 -13.88
N ASN A 473 -15.96 16.79 -14.85
CA ASN A 473 -17.18 16.90 -15.65
C ASN A 473 -17.38 15.73 -16.62
N ASN A 474 -16.28 15.17 -17.15
CA ASN A 474 -16.33 14.01 -18.06
C ASN A 474 -16.51 12.70 -17.29
N ILE A 475 -15.94 12.63 -16.09
CA ILE A 475 -16.15 11.55 -15.13
C ILE A 475 -17.52 11.80 -14.50
N LYS A 476 -18.58 11.53 -15.27
CA LYS A 476 -19.89 11.32 -14.69
C LYS A 476 -19.73 10.18 -13.69
N PRO A 477 -19.96 10.40 -12.39
CA PRO A 477 -19.80 9.36 -11.38
C PRO A 477 -20.62 8.14 -11.80
N LYS A 478 -19.94 7.08 -12.24
CA LYS A 478 -20.59 5.83 -12.64
C LYS A 478 -20.94 5.05 -11.37
N ALA A 479 -21.96 4.21 -11.44
CA ALA A 479 -22.33 3.32 -10.34
C ALA A 479 -21.06 2.58 -9.84
N PRO A 480 -20.84 2.52 -8.51
CA PRO A 480 -21.78 2.78 -7.41
C PRO A 480 -21.90 4.25 -6.99
N PHE A 481 -20.96 5.12 -7.35
CA PHE A 481 -20.93 6.47 -6.79
C PHE A 481 -21.61 7.51 -7.69
N SER A 482 -22.62 7.09 -8.47
CA SER A 482 -23.64 8.00 -9.06
C SER A 482 -24.31 8.91 -8.04
N ASP A 483 -24.17 8.56 -6.76
CA ASP A 483 -24.62 9.31 -5.60
C ASP A 483 -23.48 10.00 -4.85
N VAL A 484 -22.40 10.36 -5.56
CA VAL A 484 -21.47 11.38 -5.08
C VAL A 484 -21.53 12.62 -5.96
N ARG A 485 -21.24 13.75 -5.32
CA ARG A 485 -20.98 15.02 -5.97
C ARG A 485 -19.51 15.35 -5.79
N LEU A 486 -18.79 15.40 -6.91
CA LEU A 486 -17.42 15.90 -6.96
C LEU A 486 -17.43 17.42 -7.05
N VAL A 487 -16.65 18.09 -6.22
CA VAL A 487 -16.51 19.55 -6.24
C VAL A 487 -15.02 19.87 -6.33
N VAL A 488 -14.65 20.53 -7.42
CA VAL A 488 -13.28 21.01 -7.63
C VAL A 488 -13.12 22.39 -7.00
N ARG A 489 -12.03 22.57 -6.25
CA ARG A 489 -11.65 23.83 -5.58
C ARG A 489 -10.15 24.05 -5.66
N THR A 490 -9.71 25.27 -5.41
CA THR A 490 -8.31 25.59 -5.17
C THR A 490 -8.03 25.55 -3.67
N HIS A 491 -6.92 24.92 -3.26
CA HIS A 491 -6.51 24.80 -1.86
C HIS A 491 -4.98 24.86 -1.75
N GLY A 492 -4.44 26.02 -1.34
CA GLY A 492 -2.99 26.23 -1.29
C GLY A 492 -2.33 25.94 -2.65
N PRO A 493 -1.32 25.05 -2.75
CA PRO A 493 -0.73 24.68 -4.04
C PRO A 493 -1.57 23.67 -4.85
N ALA A 494 -2.65 23.14 -4.29
CA ALA A 494 -3.41 22.04 -4.85
C ALA A 494 -4.67 22.51 -5.59
N VAL A 495 -5.09 21.68 -6.54
CA VAL A 495 -6.48 21.59 -6.97
C VAL A 495 -7.12 20.45 -6.18
N GLN A 496 -7.97 20.81 -5.23
CA GLN A 496 -8.67 19.90 -4.34
C GLN A 496 -9.93 19.37 -5.01
N VAL A 497 -10.12 18.06 -4.94
CA VAL A 497 -11.35 17.38 -5.36
C VAL A 497 -12.06 16.87 -4.11
N ASP A 498 -13.10 17.58 -3.70
CA ASP A 498 -13.97 17.18 -2.60
C ASP A 498 -15.02 16.19 -3.11
N ILE A 499 -15.17 15.07 -2.40
CA ILE A 499 -16.15 14.04 -2.68
C ILE A 499 -17.24 14.12 -1.62
N PHE A 500 -18.46 14.50 -2.02
CA PHE A 500 -19.63 14.57 -1.13
C PHE A 500 -20.61 13.45 -1.44
N GLY A 501 -21.34 12.96 -0.44
CA GLY A 501 -22.56 12.19 -0.71
C GLY A 501 -23.63 13.07 -1.37
N LYS A 502 -24.33 12.56 -2.39
CA LYS A 502 -25.39 13.28 -3.10
C LYS A 502 -26.56 13.56 -2.16
N GLY A 503 -27.01 14.81 -2.13
CA GLY A 503 -28.00 15.29 -1.17
C GLY A 503 -27.47 15.48 0.26
N SER A 504 -26.21 15.12 0.54
CA SER A 504 -25.55 15.35 1.83
C SER A 504 -24.62 16.56 1.79
N LYS A 505 -24.46 17.20 2.96
CA LYS A 505 -23.39 18.19 3.19
C LYS A 505 -22.11 17.53 3.74
N GLU A 506 -22.16 16.24 4.03
CA GLU A 506 -21.03 15.48 4.57
C GLU A 506 -19.98 15.22 3.48
N LYS A 507 -18.74 15.61 3.80
CA LYS A 507 -17.57 15.40 2.96
C LYS A 507 -16.99 14.02 3.27
N LEU A 508 -16.86 13.17 2.25
CA LEU A 508 -16.39 11.79 2.36
C LEU A 508 -14.86 11.67 2.25
N LEU A 509 -14.28 12.41 1.29
CA LEU A 509 -12.85 12.46 1.02
C LEU A 509 -12.51 13.81 0.36
N SER A 510 -11.34 14.34 0.67
CA SER A 510 -10.67 15.40 -0.10
C SER A 510 -9.44 14.80 -0.77
N VAL A 511 -9.23 15.09 -2.05
CA VAL A 511 -7.98 14.73 -2.74
C VAL A 511 -7.30 15.98 -3.23
N ASP A 512 -6.13 16.28 -2.69
CA ASP A 512 -5.30 17.42 -3.08
C ASP A 512 -4.36 16.99 -4.22
N LEU A 513 -4.68 17.42 -5.44
CA LEU A 513 -3.84 17.22 -6.62
C LEU A 513 -2.89 18.41 -6.74
N VAL A 514 -1.60 18.20 -6.51
CA VAL A 514 -0.59 19.27 -6.51
C VAL A 514 0.25 19.20 -7.79
N PRO A 515 0.08 20.10 -8.76
CA PRO A 515 0.94 20.12 -9.94
C PRO A 515 2.36 20.50 -9.52
N SER A 516 3.36 19.79 -10.03
CA SER A 516 4.75 20.02 -9.64
C SER A 516 5.73 19.76 -10.77
N PHE A 517 6.74 20.62 -10.92
CA PHE A 517 7.88 20.33 -11.78
C PHE A 517 8.99 19.65 -10.98
N GLN A 518 9.56 18.59 -11.55
CA GLN A 518 10.81 18.01 -11.10
C GLN A 518 11.94 18.53 -11.99
N VAL A 519 12.92 19.19 -11.40
CA VAL A 519 14.17 19.60 -12.08
C VAL A 519 15.31 19.03 -11.26
N GLU A 520 16.09 18.14 -11.88
CA GLU A 520 17.11 17.34 -11.20
C GLU A 520 16.51 16.58 -9.98
N GLU A 521 17.13 16.73 -8.80
CA GLU A 521 16.75 16.12 -7.53
C GLU A 521 15.87 17.04 -6.65
N SER A 522 15.19 18.00 -7.26
CA SER A 522 14.34 19.00 -6.58
C SER A 522 12.94 19.09 -7.21
N TRP A 523 11.96 19.39 -6.36
CA TRP A 523 10.56 19.54 -6.75
C TRP A 523 10.04 20.93 -6.41
N TYR A 524 9.20 21.47 -7.28
CA TYR A 524 8.68 22.83 -7.18
C TYR A 524 7.16 22.81 -7.35
N VAL A 525 6.43 23.49 -6.46
CA VAL A 525 4.96 23.56 -6.46
C VAL A 525 4.48 25.01 -6.60
N PRO A 526 3.32 25.26 -7.23
CA PRO A 526 2.81 26.61 -7.42
C PRO A 526 2.12 27.09 -6.15
N LYS A 527 2.93 27.52 -5.18
CA LYS A 527 2.46 28.24 -4.01
C LYS A 527 3.07 29.63 -4.04
N PRO A 528 2.34 30.66 -4.48
CA PRO A 528 2.80 32.05 -4.39
C PRO A 528 3.17 32.42 -2.95
N PHE A 529 4.08 33.38 -2.80
CA PHE A 529 4.45 33.90 -1.48
C PHE A 529 3.39 34.89 -0.97
N GLU A 530 2.88 34.71 0.25
CA GLU A 530 1.81 35.55 0.83
C GLU A 530 2.34 36.65 1.78
N GLY A 531 3.66 36.89 1.81
CA GLY A 531 4.27 37.85 2.72
C GLY A 531 4.42 39.27 2.16
N ASN A 532 3.93 40.28 2.89
CA ASN A 532 4.05 41.69 2.52
C ASN A 532 5.49 42.27 2.55
N ARG A 533 6.47 41.53 3.08
CA ARG A 533 7.83 42.06 3.34
C ARG A 533 8.77 41.97 2.15
N TYR A 534 8.49 41.10 1.18
CA TYR A 534 9.41 40.82 0.09
C TYR A 534 8.60 40.51 -1.17
N VAL A 535 8.78 41.34 -2.21
CA VAL A 535 8.56 41.06 -3.65
C VAL A 535 7.29 41.67 -4.30
N LEU A 536 7.53 42.43 -5.39
CA LEU A 536 6.61 42.68 -6.52
C LEU A 536 6.68 41.45 -7.44
N ASN A 537 5.54 40.89 -7.87
CA ASN A 537 5.38 39.69 -8.72
C ASN A 537 5.48 38.34 -7.98
N ASN A 538 4.60 38.12 -6.99
CA ASN A 538 4.54 36.87 -6.21
C ASN A 538 4.01 35.66 -7.01
N GLU A 539 3.26 35.92 -8.07
CA GLU A 539 2.68 34.94 -8.99
C GLU A 539 3.72 34.14 -9.79
N LEU A 540 4.94 34.69 -9.96
CA LEU A 540 6.05 34.00 -10.64
C LEU A 540 6.88 33.11 -9.71
N LEU A 541 6.60 33.12 -8.40
CA LEU A 541 7.37 32.39 -7.42
C LEU A 541 6.84 30.96 -7.24
N TRP A 542 7.75 30.01 -7.40
CA TRP A 542 7.56 28.59 -7.16
C TRP A 542 8.20 28.20 -5.85
N ARG A 543 7.47 27.45 -5.01
CA ARG A 543 7.99 26.97 -3.73
C ARG A 543 8.66 25.62 -3.90
N LYS A 544 9.91 25.50 -3.45
CA LYS A 544 10.60 24.21 -3.35
C LYS A 544 9.89 23.33 -2.31
N THR A 545 9.52 22.12 -2.70
CA THR A 545 8.91 21.14 -1.79
C THR A 545 9.88 20.01 -1.44
N PHE A 546 9.76 19.50 -0.22
CA PHE A 546 10.56 18.40 0.30
C PHE A 546 9.74 17.15 0.59
N SER A 547 8.44 17.14 0.25
CA SER A 547 7.53 16.02 0.54
C SER A 547 8.04 14.66 0.04
N PRO A 548 8.62 14.53 -1.18
CA PRO A 548 9.23 13.25 -1.59
C PRO A 548 10.43 12.84 -0.72
N LYS A 549 11.29 13.78 -0.33
CA LYS A 549 12.45 13.53 0.56
C LYS A 549 12.02 13.17 1.97
N GLU A 550 11.00 13.84 2.51
CA GLU A 550 10.38 13.51 3.80
C GLU A 550 9.82 12.09 3.79
N LYS A 551 9.03 11.73 2.76
CA LYS A 551 8.47 10.39 2.61
C LYS A 551 9.55 9.31 2.58
N GLN A 552 10.63 9.52 1.83
CA GLN A 552 11.74 8.57 1.75
C GLN A 552 12.47 8.44 3.10
N LEU A 553 12.69 9.55 3.80
CA LEU A 553 13.28 9.53 5.14
C LEU A 553 12.40 8.74 6.11
N LEU A 554 11.09 9.03 6.17
CA LEU A 554 10.13 8.33 7.04
C LEU A 554 10.07 6.84 6.71
N ALA A 555 10.02 6.47 5.42
CA ALA A 555 9.99 5.07 5.00
C ALA A 555 11.24 4.27 5.40
N SER A 556 12.37 4.94 5.59
CA SER A 556 13.65 4.30 5.95
C SER A 556 14.05 4.49 7.42
N MET A 557 13.35 5.32 8.20
CA MET A 557 13.85 5.78 9.51
C MET A 557 13.94 4.70 10.59
N ASP A 558 13.09 3.68 10.51
CA ASP A 558 13.11 2.52 11.41
C ASP A 558 13.65 1.27 10.71
N SER A 559 14.16 1.42 9.47
CA SER A 559 14.66 0.29 8.69
C SER A 559 16.02 -0.22 9.16
N LYS A 560 16.81 0.61 9.85
CA LYS A 560 18.19 0.31 10.29
C LYS A 560 18.30 -0.29 11.69
N ASP A 561 17.35 -0.02 12.58
CA ASP A 561 17.39 -0.44 13.99
C ASP A 561 16.03 -0.86 14.53
N HIS A 562 14.97 -0.86 13.71
CA HIS A 562 13.59 -1.12 14.17
C HIS A 562 13.14 -0.24 15.33
N GLY A 563 13.63 0.99 15.36
CA GLY A 563 13.21 1.98 16.32
C GLY A 563 11.71 2.24 16.29
N CYS A 564 11.25 2.97 17.29
CA CYS A 564 9.85 3.38 17.38
C CYS A 564 9.61 4.80 16.83
N ARG A 565 10.43 5.30 15.89
CA ARG A 565 10.39 6.72 15.47
C ARG A 565 9.10 7.06 14.76
N HIS A 566 8.66 6.22 13.83
CA HIS A 566 7.44 6.44 13.07
C HIS A 566 6.21 6.37 13.98
N GLU A 567 6.19 5.40 14.89
CA GLU A 567 5.12 5.26 15.89
C GLU A 567 5.06 6.47 16.83
N LEU A 568 6.22 6.91 17.32
CA LEU A 568 6.33 8.10 18.16
C LEU A 568 5.79 9.36 17.47
N LEU A 569 6.20 9.63 16.23
CA LEU A 569 5.73 10.79 15.48
C LEU A 569 4.20 10.77 15.31
N ARG A 570 3.63 9.58 15.06
CA ARG A 570 2.17 9.40 14.96
C ARG A 570 1.46 9.64 16.30
N ILE A 571 2.02 9.17 17.41
CA ILE A 571 1.49 9.41 18.75
C ILE A 571 1.51 10.90 19.08
N VAL A 572 2.66 11.57 18.90
CA VAL A 572 2.78 13.00 19.20
C VAL A 572 1.84 13.82 18.33
N LYS A 573 1.72 13.51 17.04
CA LYS A 573 0.76 14.16 16.14
C LYS A 573 -0.68 14.05 16.65
N THR A 574 -1.05 12.91 17.22
CA THR A 574 -2.37 12.72 17.83
C THR A 574 -2.52 13.58 19.09
N VAL A 575 -1.52 13.51 19.97
CA VAL A 575 -1.52 14.20 21.27
C VAL A 575 -1.61 15.70 21.11
N VAL A 576 -0.82 16.30 20.22
CA VAL A 576 -0.81 17.76 20.05
C VAL A 576 -2.13 18.32 19.52
N LYS A 577 -2.94 17.49 18.84
CA LYS A 577 -4.27 17.86 18.33
C LYS A 577 -5.39 17.68 19.37
N ARG A 578 -5.18 16.94 20.46
CA ARG A 578 -6.22 16.72 21.47
C ARG A 578 -6.65 18.05 22.12
N PRO A 579 -7.92 18.24 22.49
CA PRO A 579 -8.40 19.50 23.10
C PRO A 579 -7.59 19.96 24.32
N VAL A 580 -7.07 19.01 25.10
CA VAL A 580 -6.27 19.27 26.30
C VAL A 580 -4.89 19.87 25.99
N THR A 581 -4.32 19.58 24.82
CA THR A 581 -3.03 20.14 24.36
C THR A 581 -3.26 21.27 23.36
N SER A 582 -4.00 20.98 22.28
CA SER A 582 -4.47 21.90 21.24
C SER A 582 -3.37 22.86 20.76
N LEU A 583 -2.33 22.30 20.13
CA LEU A 583 -1.29 23.09 19.47
C LEU A 583 -1.66 23.23 17.98
N PRO A 584 -1.65 24.47 17.43
CA PRO A 584 -1.89 24.72 16.00
C PRO A 584 -0.67 24.31 15.14
N LEU A 585 -0.13 23.10 15.34
CA LEU A 585 1.00 22.58 14.59
C LEU A 585 0.53 21.57 13.53
N ASP A 586 0.77 21.91 12.26
CA ASP A 586 0.60 20.95 11.17
C ASP A 586 1.70 19.88 11.13
N SER A 587 1.45 18.83 10.33
CA SER A 587 2.37 17.70 10.16
C SER A 587 3.79 18.15 9.75
N TYR A 588 3.91 19.20 8.94
CA TYR A 588 5.20 19.75 8.52
C TYR A 588 6.04 20.30 9.70
N HIS A 589 5.42 21.01 10.64
CA HIS A 589 6.12 21.52 11.84
C HIS A 589 6.63 20.36 12.70
N LEU A 590 5.77 19.35 12.92
CA LEU A 590 6.11 18.17 13.72
C LEU A 590 7.23 17.35 13.07
N LYS A 591 7.16 17.10 11.75
CA LYS A 591 8.22 16.41 11.01
C LYS A 591 9.55 17.16 11.11
N THR A 592 9.53 18.49 10.96
CA THR A 592 10.74 19.33 11.07
C THR A 592 11.38 19.22 12.45
N ALA A 593 10.60 19.40 13.52
CA ALA A 593 11.10 19.22 14.88
C ALA A 593 11.60 17.80 15.13
N PHE A 594 10.88 16.79 14.61
CA PHE A 594 11.25 15.39 14.78
C PHE A 594 12.57 15.06 14.09
N MET A 595 12.80 15.60 12.89
CA MET A 595 14.07 15.46 12.18
C MET A 595 15.25 16.08 12.95
N HIS A 596 15.05 17.20 13.65
CA HIS A 596 16.08 17.74 14.55
C HIS A 596 16.30 16.85 15.77
N TYR A 597 15.22 16.35 16.37
CA TYR A 597 15.28 15.44 17.51
C TYR A 597 16.12 14.19 17.21
N ILE A 598 15.86 13.52 16.08
CA ILE A 598 16.60 12.30 15.68
C ILE A 598 18.04 12.60 15.25
N LYS A 599 18.33 13.80 14.71
CA LYS A 599 19.67 14.20 14.26
C LYS A 599 20.66 14.39 15.41
N LYS A 600 20.20 14.53 16.66
CA LYS A 600 21.08 14.64 17.83
C LYS A 600 21.97 13.42 18.04
N GLY A 601 21.61 12.26 17.47
CA GLY A 601 22.40 11.04 17.52
C GLY A 601 22.48 10.43 18.93
N GLY A 602 23.05 9.23 19.05
CA GLY A 602 23.28 8.57 20.35
C GLY A 602 22.01 8.21 21.14
N LEU A 603 20.85 8.26 20.50
CA LEU A 603 19.55 7.93 21.09
C LEU A 603 19.29 6.43 20.95
N ASP A 604 18.92 5.76 22.04
CA ASP A 604 18.53 4.35 22.05
C ASP A 604 17.04 4.20 21.70
N TRP A 605 16.78 3.78 20.47
CA TRP A 605 15.44 3.58 19.93
C TRP A 605 14.91 2.15 20.09
N GLU A 606 15.71 1.23 20.62
CA GLU A 606 15.42 -0.21 20.63
C GLU A 606 14.98 -0.73 22.00
N SER A 607 15.36 -0.06 23.08
CA SER A 607 14.99 -0.49 24.44
C SER A 607 13.47 -0.55 24.65
N GLY A 608 13.04 -1.42 25.57
CA GLY A 608 11.63 -1.63 25.86
C GLY A 608 10.90 -0.39 26.39
N ASP A 609 11.62 0.63 26.84
CA ASP A 609 11.10 1.92 27.29
C ASP A 609 11.42 3.10 26.34
N ALA A 610 12.07 2.84 25.19
CA ALA A 610 12.47 3.85 24.21
C ALA A 610 11.31 4.75 23.80
N LEU A 611 10.13 4.19 23.51
CA LEU A 611 8.96 4.96 23.10
C LEU A 611 8.52 5.97 24.17
N GLY A 612 8.54 5.57 25.45
CA GLY A 612 8.17 6.46 26.56
C GLY A 612 9.21 7.56 26.80
N LYS A 613 10.50 7.19 26.77
CA LYS A 613 11.62 8.14 26.89
C LYS A 613 11.58 9.18 25.77
N HIS A 614 11.43 8.72 24.53
CA HIS A 614 11.40 9.60 23.37
C HIS A 614 10.09 10.38 23.23
N PHE A 615 8.97 9.89 23.76
CA PHE A 615 7.75 10.68 23.87
C PHE A 615 7.96 11.94 24.70
N LEU A 616 8.52 11.80 25.90
CA LEU A 616 8.84 12.93 26.75
C LEU A 616 9.93 13.80 26.12
N GLY A 617 11.01 13.18 25.65
CA GLY A 617 12.13 13.89 25.02
C GLY A 617 11.71 14.71 23.80
N PHE A 618 10.81 14.20 22.96
CA PHE A 618 10.33 14.93 21.79
C PHE A 618 9.36 16.05 22.15
N LEU A 619 8.51 15.88 23.17
CA LEU A 619 7.69 17.00 23.69
C LEU A 619 8.56 18.11 24.30
N THR A 620 9.64 17.75 25.00
CA THR A 620 10.65 18.70 25.48
C THR A 620 11.34 19.42 24.32
N GLU A 621 11.67 18.71 23.24
CA GLU A 621 12.24 19.32 22.03
C GLU A 621 11.31 20.37 21.41
N LEU A 622 10.02 20.03 21.30
CA LEU A 622 9.01 20.96 20.80
C LEU A 622 8.90 22.21 21.68
N GLN A 623 8.87 22.03 23.00
CA GLN A 623 8.86 23.14 23.96
C GLN A 623 10.12 24.01 23.84
N PHE A 624 11.30 23.41 23.67
CA PHE A 624 12.55 24.14 23.48
C PHE A 624 12.55 25.02 22.22
N HIS A 625 12.06 24.48 21.09
CA HIS A 625 11.93 25.24 19.86
C HIS A 625 10.93 26.40 19.97
N MET A 626 9.84 26.22 20.72
CA MET A 626 8.89 27.30 20.99
C MET A 626 9.47 28.38 21.91
N ALA A 627 10.18 27.97 22.98
CA ALA A 627 10.82 28.89 23.92
C ALA A 627 11.90 29.75 23.26
N SER A 628 12.71 29.14 22.40
CA SER A 628 13.71 29.85 21.58
C SER A 628 13.10 30.59 20.39
N ARG A 629 11.80 30.36 20.11
CA ARG A 629 11.09 30.82 18.91
C ARG A 629 11.82 30.49 17.60
N ASN A 630 12.57 29.39 17.61
CA ASN A 630 13.44 29.00 16.51
C ASN A 630 13.33 27.50 16.26
N LEU A 631 12.64 27.13 15.19
CA LEU A 631 12.65 25.80 14.61
C LEU A 631 13.20 25.91 13.18
N PRO A 632 14.51 25.75 12.99
CA PRO A 632 15.11 25.91 11.67
C PRO A 632 14.61 24.84 10.70
N HIS A 633 14.44 25.17 9.43
CA HIS A 633 14.12 24.17 8.42
C HIS A 633 15.28 23.19 8.24
N CYS A 634 14.99 21.89 8.04
CA CYS A 634 16.04 20.86 7.97
C CYS A 634 16.92 20.88 6.71
N TRP A 635 16.59 21.73 5.73
CA TRP A 635 17.18 21.72 4.37
C TRP A 635 17.33 23.12 3.78
N LEU A 636 16.54 24.11 4.22
CA LEU A 636 16.69 25.50 3.83
C LEU A 636 17.45 26.27 4.91
N ARG A 637 18.54 26.93 4.51
CA ARG A 637 19.30 27.80 5.43
C ARG A 637 18.54 29.10 5.69
N GLY A 638 18.59 29.59 6.93
CA GLY A 638 17.99 30.87 7.32
C GLY A 638 16.46 30.88 7.35
N VAL A 639 15.80 29.73 7.20
CA VAL A 639 14.33 29.61 7.30
C VAL A 639 13.96 29.07 8.68
N ASN A 640 13.12 29.81 9.41
CA ASN A 640 12.52 29.37 10.66
C ASN A 640 11.04 29.07 10.44
N VAL A 641 10.63 27.83 10.69
CA VAL A 641 9.25 27.39 10.40
C VAL A 641 8.22 27.90 11.42
N LEU A 642 8.67 28.57 12.49
CA LEU A 642 7.79 29.22 13.45
C LEU A 642 7.50 30.69 13.11
N ASP A 643 8.13 31.26 12.07
CA ASP A 643 7.98 32.68 11.74
C ASP A 643 6.55 33.08 11.36
N ASP A 644 5.74 32.13 10.88
CA ASP A 644 4.35 32.35 10.51
C ASP A 644 3.42 32.48 11.74
N PHE A 645 3.88 32.10 12.94
CA PHE A 645 3.09 32.21 14.16
C PHE A 645 3.27 33.57 14.84
N LYS A 646 2.16 34.14 15.31
CA LYS A 646 2.20 35.30 16.21
C LYS A 646 2.97 34.96 17.47
N LYS A 647 3.77 35.91 17.97
CA LYS A 647 4.58 35.76 19.20
C LYS A 647 3.78 35.18 20.37
N GLY A 648 2.61 35.75 20.68
CA GLY A 648 1.76 35.29 21.77
C GLY A 648 1.22 33.86 21.57
N THR A 649 1.02 33.42 20.32
CA THR A 649 0.61 32.03 20.02
C THR A 649 1.74 31.06 20.36
N ILE A 650 2.99 31.39 20.02
CA ILE A 650 4.15 30.56 20.36
C ILE A 650 4.33 30.48 21.87
N GLU A 651 4.22 31.61 22.58
CA GLU A 651 4.29 31.66 24.05
C GLU A 651 3.19 30.82 24.71
N GLN A 652 1.97 30.82 24.16
CA GLN A 652 0.90 29.96 24.66
C GLN A 652 1.17 28.47 24.43
N MET A 653 1.67 28.10 23.25
CA MET A 653 2.03 26.71 22.94
C MET A 653 3.14 26.21 23.89
N GLU A 654 4.16 27.04 24.09
CA GLU A 654 5.28 26.78 24.98
C GLU A 654 4.81 26.55 26.43
N ASN A 655 4.02 27.49 26.97
CA ASN A 655 3.48 27.40 28.31
C ASN A 655 2.61 26.16 28.52
N ARG A 656 1.81 25.77 27.51
CA ARG A 656 0.99 24.55 27.55
C ARG A 656 1.84 23.30 27.63
N LEU A 657 2.83 23.16 26.75
CA LEU A 657 3.75 22.01 26.77
C LEU A 657 4.53 21.95 28.09
N ARG A 658 5.05 23.09 28.56
CA ARG A 658 5.71 23.20 29.87
C ARG A 658 4.81 22.72 31.00
N SER A 659 3.53 23.12 30.98
CA SER A 659 2.56 22.71 31.99
C SER A 659 2.24 21.21 31.97
N ILE A 660 2.23 20.59 30.78
CA ILE A 660 2.01 19.15 30.60
C ILE A 660 3.24 18.36 31.08
N LEU A 661 4.44 18.80 30.68
CA LEU A 661 5.71 18.16 31.05
C LEU A 661 5.96 18.21 32.58
N ASN A 662 5.46 19.25 33.26
CA ASN A 662 5.62 19.43 34.71
C ASN A 662 4.49 18.80 35.54
N SER A 663 3.54 18.08 34.94
CA SER A 663 2.39 17.50 35.66
C SER A 663 2.06 16.11 35.16
N GLU A 664 2.39 15.10 35.96
CA GLU A 664 2.06 13.70 35.67
C GLU A 664 0.54 13.50 35.48
N ALA A 665 -0.28 14.20 36.26
CA ALA A 665 -1.74 14.17 36.10
C ALA A 665 -2.19 14.72 34.74
N LYS A 666 -1.60 15.83 34.26
CA LYS A 666 -1.91 16.38 32.93
C LYS A 666 -1.37 15.49 31.81
N LEU A 667 -0.18 14.94 32.01
CA LEU A 667 0.41 13.95 31.11
C LEU A 667 -0.52 12.73 30.99
N ASN A 668 -0.95 12.10 32.09
CA ASN A 668 -1.88 10.98 32.04
C ASN A 668 -3.21 11.37 31.38
N LYS A 669 -3.73 12.57 31.63
CA LYS A 669 -4.97 13.06 31.02
C LYS A 669 -4.88 13.26 29.50
N ILE A 670 -3.72 13.68 28.96
CA ILE A 670 -3.55 13.77 27.49
C ILE A 670 -3.37 12.40 26.85
N LEU A 671 -3.21 11.36 27.65
CA LEU A 671 -2.95 9.99 27.22
C LEU A 671 -4.20 9.09 27.34
N GLU A 672 -5.08 9.31 28.30
CA GLU A 672 -6.38 8.62 28.46
C GLU A 672 -7.35 8.76 27.28
#